data_AF-A0AAQ3KIQ9-F1
#
_entry.id   AF-A0AAQ3KIQ9-F1
#
_cell.length_a   1.000
_cell.length_b   1.000
_cell.length_c   1.000
_cell.angle_alpha   90.00
_cell.angle_beta   90.00
_cell.angle_gamma   90.00
#
_symmetry.space_group_name_H-M   'P 1'
#
loop_
_entity.id
_entity.type
_entity.pdbx_description
1 polymer ?
#
loop_
_entity_poly.entity_id
_entity_poly.type
_entity_poly.pdbx_seq_one_letter_code
_entity_poly.pdbx_strand_id
1 'polypeptide(L)'
;MGNTVSAGNDSNHHRRNSAHYHHQHHPPFLDAQSPNPRLSQPPPQPQQPPPEIAANRYVFAAATPYPAQYPNHNPPNYYTYGYYPAPPPAMPVPLPFHHPRWVNGGRYPYGAPPPAPAPYVEHQKAVTIRNDVNIKKETLRVEPDEQNPGQFLVAFTFDATLPGSITVVFFAKEDSDCNLKATKEELFKPVTISFREGLDQKFRQPSGTGIDFSMFDEAELTKDGESNIYPLAVKAEASSSSNQDFNEHQKLQTPNSQITEAVFEKKDNNNYCVRVVKQILWVSGTRYELQEIYGIGNSVGSDNDANESGKECVICLSEPRDTTVLPCRHMCMCSECAKVLRFQTNRCPICRQPVERLLEIKPRGWRHVVDVVACGREIPIDSDQTRLGSDFNFRLSRRPNRLRLLQSEVASNAAQISIRRRTSLPPRRLAEVRAGGDKFGKHFEVTTYGESHGGGVGCVISGCPPRIPISEEDLQFELDRRRPGQSRITTPRKETDTCRILSGIYDGMTTGTSICVFVPNTDQRGNDYSEMSLAYRPSHADATYDFKYGLRAIQGGGRSSARETIGRVAAGAVAKKILKMYAGTEILAYVSQVHKVVLPEGVVDNEKVTLDQIESNIVRCPDPEYAQKMIEAIDVVRVRGDSVGGVVTCIARNVPRGLGCPVFDKLEADLAKAMLSLPATKGFEVGSGFAGTFMAGSEHNDEFFMDEQGNMRTRTNRSGGIQGGISNGETINMRIAFKPTSTIGKKQKTVTRDRHETDLIARGRHDPCVVPRAVPMVEAMVALVLLDQLMAQTAQGGLFPANAALQQQIISEPNGSLLTPELA
;
A
#
# COMPACT_ATOMS: atom_id res chain seq x y z
N MET A 1 -16.82 56.06 -8.71
CA MET A 1 -16.47 57.20 -7.85
C MET A 1 -16.10 56.63 -6.49
N GLY A 2 -14.95 56.88 -5.87
CA GLY A 2 -13.73 57.57 -6.32
C GLY A 2 -12.86 57.91 -5.08
N ASN A 3 -11.52 57.82 -5.21
CA ASN A 3 -10.46 58.55 -4.48
C ASN A 3 -10.48 58.59 -2.92
N THR A 4 -9.37 58.59 -2.18
CA THR A 4 -7.92 58.80 -2.42
C THR A 4 -7.16 58.10 -1.24
N VAL A 5 -5.99 57.44 -1.36
CA VAL A 5 -4.62 57.94 -1.67
C VAL A 5 -4.07 58.89 -0.59
N SER A 6 -2.81 58.83 -0.09
CA SER A 6 -1.71 57.83 -0.10
C SER A 6 -0.52 58.32 0.77
N ALA A 7 0.41 57.43 1.12
CA ALA A 7 1.84 57.70 1.43
C ALA A 7 2.20 58.57 2.67
N GLY A 8 3.43 58.53 3.22
CA GLY A 8 4.56 57.61 3.00
C GLY A 8 5.92 58.21 3.44
N ASN A 9 6.97 57.37 3.50
CA ASN A 9 8.41 57.73 3.54
C ASN A 9 8.89 58.53 4.80
N ASP A 10 10.19 58.63 5.17
CA ASP A 10 11.37 57.82 4.80
C ASP A 10 12.39 57.67 5.96
N SER A 11 13.54 57.07 5.63
CA SER A 11 14.55 56.38 6.45
C SER A 11 15.85 57.17 6.76
N ASN A 12 16.73 56.53 7.57
CA ASN A 12 18.18 56.82 7.78
C ASN A 12 18.54 58.02 8.70
N HIS A 13 19.68 58.07 9.42
CA HIS A 13 21.02 57.49 9.16
C HIS A 13 21.90 57.14 10.41
N HIS A 14 23.15 56.70 10.17
CA HIS A 14 24.12 56.10 11.11
C HIS A 14 25.00 57.06 11.96
N ARG A 15 25.62 56.51 13.05
CA ARG A 15 27.06 56.59 13.51
C ARG A 15 27.21 56.78 15.05
N ARG A 16 28.30 56.41 15.76
CA ARG A 16 29.33 55.31 15.68
C ARG A 16 30.22 55.37 16.96
N ASN A 17 30.99 54.29 17.27
CA ASN A 17 32.13 54.21 18.24
C ASN A 17 31.80 54.26 19.76
N SER A 18 32.62 53.81 20.74
CA SER A 18 33.67 52.73 20.86
C SER A 18 34.22 52.62 22.32
N ALA A 19 34.73 51.43 22.75
CA ALA A 19 35.71 51.18 23.86
C ALA A 19 35.28 51.47 25.34
N HIS A 20 35.96 51.04 26.43
CA HIS A 20 36.53 49.72 26.84
C HIS A 20 36.87 49.68 28.39
N TYR A 21 36.71 48.51 29.05
CA TYR A 21 37.45 47.95 30.23
C TYR A 21 37.49 48.55 31.69
N HIS A 22 37.19 47.66 32.68
CA HIS A 22 37.81 47.43 34.05
C HIS A 22 37.95 48.55 35.13
N HIS A 23 38.06 48.32 36.48
CA HIS A 23 37.93 47.12 37.38
C HIS A 23 37.70 47.49 38.89
N GLN A 24 37.16 46.53 39.69
CA GLN A 24 37.36 46.18 41.14
C GLN A 24 37.41 47.22 42.30
N HIS A 25 36.72 46.94 43.43
CA HIS A 25 37.29 46.42 44.72
C HIS A 25 36.24 46.23 45.88
N HIS A 26 36.62 45.51 46.94
CA HIS A 26 35.85 44.98 48.12
C HIS A 26 36.84 44.74 49.33
N PRO A 27 36.56 44.12 50.53
CA PRO A 27 35.37 43.42 51.05
C PRO A 27 34.75 43.78 52.48
N PRO A 28 34.98 43.13 53.67
CA PRO A 28 33.85 42.65 54.54
C PRO A 28 34.07 42.72 56.11
N PHE A 29 33.52 41.71 56.84
CA PHE A 29 33.77 41.20 58.23
C PHE A 29 32.62 41.42 59.24
N LEU A 30 32.31 40.55 60.22
CA LEU A 30 32.70 39.15 60.59
C LEU A 30 31.42 38.40 61.08
N ASP A 31 31.26 37.37 61.94
CA ASP A 31 32.01 36.47 62.90
C ASP A 31 31.02 35.27 63.18
N ALA A 32 31.17 34.24 64.04
CA ALA A 32 32.17 33.21 64.42
C ALA A 32 31.42 32.11 65.26
N GLN A 33 31.92 31.04 65.91
CA GLN A 33 33.25 30.51 66.28
C GLN A 33 33.27 28.95 66.31
N SER A 34 34.46 28.34 66.15
CA SER A 34 35.14 27.25 66.93
C SER A 34 34.42 25.99 67.51
N PRO A 35 35.13 24.84 67.75
CA PRO A 35 36.60 24.63 67.75
C PRO A 35 37.13 23.47 66.83
N ASN A 36 38.36 22.98 67.09
CA ASN A 36 39.27 22.17 66.23
C ASN A 36 39.77 20.90 67.03
N PRO A 37 40.77 20.05 66.63
CA PRO A 37 41.41 19.72 65.33
C PRO A 37 41.69 18.20 65.05
N ARG A 38 42.08 17.83 63.80
CA ARG A 38 43.15 16.84 63.45
C ARG A 38 43.46 16.79 61.94
N LEU A 39 44.48 16.02 61.52
CA LEU A 39 45.25 16.23 60.29
C LEU A 39 44.91 15.33 59.07
N SER A 40 44.82 16.00 57.91
CA SER A 40 45.23 15.57 56.55
C SER A 40 44.73 14.26 55.91
N GLN A 41 43.77 14.41 54.98
CA GLN A 41 43.70 13.70 53.67
C GLN A 41 43.24 14.71 52.59
N PRO A 42 43.46 14.45 51.28
CA PRO A 42 43.26 15.44 50.22
C PRO A 42 41.78 15.77 49.91
N PRO A 43 41.48 16.96 49.36
CA PRO A 43 40.11 17.39 49.08
C PRO A 43 39.48 16.65 47.87
N PRO A 44 38.15 16.48 47.86
CA PRO A 44 37.43 15.84 46.76
C PRO A 44 37.36 16.73 45.50
N GLN A 45 37.19 16.08 44.34
CA GLN A 45 36.96 16.77 43.07
C GLN A 45 35.57 17.45 43.03
N PRO A 46 35.40 18.55 42.29
CA PRO A 46 34.12 19.25 42.19
C PRO A 46 33.04 18.36 41.56
N GLN A 47 31.83 18.43 42.12
CA GLN A 47 30.68 17.65 41.66
C GLN A 47 30.27 18.03 40.23
N GLN A 48 29.99 17.02 39.41
CA GLN A 48 29.42 17.20 38.09
C GLN A 48 27.94 17.63 38.19
N PRO A 49 27.43 18.46 37.26
CA PRO A 49 26.00 18.73 37.17
C PRO A 49 25.22 17.44 36.85
N PRO A 50 23.96 17.31 37.29
CA PRO A 50 23.15 16.12 37.04
C PRO A 50 22.92 15.92 35.53
N PRO A 51 22.96 14.67 35.02
CA PRO A 51 22.85 14.40 33.59
C PRO A 51 21.45 14.73 33.04
N GLU A 52 21.38 15.27 31.83
CA GLU A 52 20.11 15.48 31.12
C GLU A 52 19.42 14.13 30.84
N ILE A 53 18.15 14.03 31.24
CA ILE A 53 17.32 12.85 30.98
C ILE A 53 16.90 12.88 29.50
N ALA A 54 17.67 12.19 28.66
CA ALA A 54 17.37 12.04 27.24
C ALA A 54 16.06 11.23 27.03
N ALA A 55 15.15 11.77 26.21
CA ALA A 55 13.84 11.17 26.01
C ALA A 55 13.89 9.85 25.21
N ASN A 56 13.52 8.75 25.87
CA ASN A 56 13.06 7.45 25.36
C ASN A 56 13.34 7.13 23.88
N ARG A 57 14.46 6.43 23.63
CA ARG A 57 14.78 5.80 22.34
C ARG A 57 14.64 4.28 22.45
N TYR A 58 13.41 3.77 22.36
CA TYR A 58 13.16 2.33 22.34
C TYR A 58 13.38 1.73 20.96
N VAL A 59 14.37 0.84 20.86
CA VAL A 59 14.59 -0.06 19.72
C VAL A 59 14.50 -1.48 20.27
N PHE A 60 13.58 -2.30 19.77
CA PHE A 60 13.53 -3.71 20.12
C PHE A 60 14.62 -4.45 19.33
N ALA A 61 15.68 -4.87 20.03
CA ALA A 61 16.63 -5.84 19.49
C ALA A 61 16.02 -7.24 19.53
N ALA A 62 16.28 -8.05 18.50
CA ALA A 62 15.81 -9.43 18.43
C ALA A 62 16.49 -10.32 19.49
N ALA A 63 15.83 -11.42 19.87
CA ALA A 63 16.34 -12.35 20.86
C ALA A 63 17.64 -13.03 20.40
N THR A 64 18.62 -13.12 21.31
CA THR A 64 19.82 -13.95 21.13
C THR A 64 19.65 -15.30 21.83
N PRO A 65 20.25 -16.40 21.32
CA PRO A 65 20.01 -17.74 21.86
C PRO A 65 20.86 -18.05 23.09
N TYR A 66 20.31 -18.79 24.05
CA TYR A 66 21.10 -19.44 25.10
C TYR A 66 21.90 -20.63 24.52
N PRO A 67 23.22 -20.73 24.78
CA PRO A 67 23.96 -21.97 24.61
C PRO A 67 23.67 -22.93 25.78
N ALA A 68 23.77 -24.23 25.54
CA ALA A 68 23.56 -25.26 26.56
C ALA A 68 24.82 -26.13 26.74
N GLN A 69 25.37 -26.16 27.96
CA GLN A 69 26.24 -27.23 28.46
C GLN A 69 26.30 -27.22 30.00
N TYR A 70 26.21 -28.41 30.60
CA TYR A 70 26.36 -28.68 32.04
C TYR A 70 27.83 -28.98 32.36
N PRO A 71 28.31 -28.75 33.61
CA PRO A 71 28.16 -29.79 34.65
C PRO A 71 27.72 -29.30 36.05
N ASN A 72 27.19 -30.26 36.81
CA ASN A 72 26.63 -30.16 38.16
C ASN A 72 27.71 -30.21 39.27
N HIS A 73 27.53 -29.46 40.37
CA HIS A 73 28.06 -29.76 41.72
C HIS A 73 27.05 -29.30 42.80
N ASN A 74 27.04 -29.96 43.97
CA ASN A 74 25.90 -29.98 44.93
C ASN A 74 26.16 -29.12 46.23
N PRO A 75 25.33 -29.10 47.30
CA PRO A 75 24.91 -27.84 47.96
C PRO A 75 25.39 -27.72 49.43
N PRO A 76 24.84 -26.77 50.23
CA PRO A 76 24.07 -27.24 51.39
C PRO A 76 22.84 -26.39 51.84
N ASN A 77 21.78 -27.11 52.21
CA ASN A 77 20.89 -26.98 53.38
C ASN A 77 20.13 -25.68 53.79
N TYR A 78 18.79 -25.83 53.88
CA TYR A 78 17.85 -25.33 54.92
C TYR A 78 17.75 -23.80 55.20
N TYR A 79 16.58 -23.22 55.51
CA TYR A 79 15.39 -23.77 56.19
C TYR A 79 14.04 -23.51 55.51
N THR A 80 13.05 -24.32 55.90
CA THR A 80 11.64 -24.25 55.50
C THR A 80 10.79 -23.38 56.42
N TYR A 81 9.82 -22.67 55.87
CA TYR A 81 8.48 -22.50 56.45
C TYR A 81 7.48 -22.27 55.31
N GLY A 82 6.24 -22.73 55.45
CA GLY A 82 5.22 -22.55 54.41
C GLY A 82 3.82 -22.90 54.89
N TYR A 83 2.82 -22.43 54.15
CA TYR A 83 1.41 -22.82 54.28
C TYR A 83 0.72 -22.63 52.93
N TYR A 84 0.12 -23.69 52.40
CA TYR A 84 -0.85 -23.67 51.30
C TYR A 84 -1.88 -24.77 51.56
N PRO A 85 -3.20 -24.51 51.40
CA PRO A 85 -4.23 -25.52 51.60
C PRO A 85 -4.31 -26.52 50.42
N ALA A 86 -4.80 -27.72 50.70
CA ALA A 86 -4.94 -28.81 49.73
C ALA A 86 -6.25 -28.73 48.91
N PRO A 87 -6.30 -29.29 47.68
CA PRO A 87 -7.52 -29.37 46.88
C PRO A 87 -8.51 -30.42 47.44
N PRO A 88 -9.83 -30.27 47.17
CA PRO A 88 -10.86 -31.19 47.64
C PRO A 88 -10.90 -32.52 46.84
N PRO A 89 -11.39 -33.62 47.45
CA PRO A 89 -11.47 -34.94 46.81
C PRO A 89 -12.67 -35.07 45.85
N ALA A 90 -12.59 -36.02 44.92
CA ALA A 90 -13.67 -36.38 44.00
C ALA A 90 -14.77 -37.21 44.69
N MET A 91 -16.01 -37.05 44.23
CA MET A 91 -17.21 -37.78 44.72
C MET A 91 -17.84 -38.65 43.61
N PRO A 92 -18.55 -39.74 43.95
CA PRO A 92 -18.81 -40.85 43.02
C PRO A 92 -20.11 -40.77 42.20
N VAL A 93 -20.19 -41.62 41.17
CA VAL A 93 -21.28 -41.72 40.19
C VAL A 93 -22.39 -42.68 40.66
N PRO A 94 -23.69 -42.32 40.53
CA PRO A 94 -24.82 -43.26 40.58
C PRO A 94 -25.23 -43.77 39.17
N LEU A 95 -25.64 -45.04 39.08
CA LEU A 95 -26.22 -45.67 37.87
C LEU A 95 -27.74 -45.95 38.07
N PRO A 96 -28.51 -46.32 37.01
CA PRO A 96 -29.78 -45.65 36.72
C PRO A 96 -31.04 -46.50 36.96
N PHE A 97 -32.21 -45.85 36.95
CA PHE A 97 -33.51 -46.51 36.72
C PHE A 97 -34.46 -45.71 35.81
N HIS A 98 -35.38 -46.45 35.17
CA HIS A 98 -36.15 -46.07 33.97
C HIS A 98 -37.34 -45.12 34.18
N HIS A 99 -37.82 -44.50 33.09
CA HIS A 99 -39.20 -44.69 32.59
C HIS A 99 -39.27 -44.53 31.03
N PRO A 100 -40.29 -45.05 30.30
CA PRO A 100 -40.12 -45.39 28.87
C PRO A 100 -41.14 -44.83 27.83
N ARG A 101 -40.69 -44.73 26.56
CA ARG A 101 -41.45 -44.54 25.28
C ARG A 101 -42.18 -43.18 25.14
N TRP A 102 -42.50 -42.63 23.96
CA TRP A 102 -42.52 -43.11 22.55
C TRP A 102 -41.64 -42.15 21.67
N VAL A 103 -40.90 -42.56 20.61
CA VAL A 103 -41.33 -42.99 19.25
C VAL A 103 -42.28 -41.94 18.61
N ASN A 104 -41.97 -41.26 17.49
CA ASN A 104 -41.27 -41.70 16.27
C ASN A 104 -40.60 -40.54 15.47
N GLY A 105 -39.69 -40.86 14.54
CA GLY A 105 -39.41 -40.04 13.33
C GLY A 105 -38.05 -39.32 13.20
N GLY A 106 -37.40 -39.49 12.03
CA GLY A 106 -36.40 -38.54 11.49
C GLY A 106 -34.92 -38.76 11.82
N ARG A 107 -34.21 -39.57 11.02
CA ARG A 107 -32.73 -39.52 10.96
C ARG A 107 -32.28 -38.46 9.94
N TYR A 108 -31.38 -37.56 10.33
CA TYR A 108 -30.49 -36.87 9.39
C TYR A 108 -29.13 -37.60 9.33
N PRO A 109 -28.44 -37.61 8.17
CA PRO A 109 -27.17 -38.30 8.03
C PRO A 109 -26.04 -37.58 8.79
N TYR A 110 -25.06 -38.34 9.28
CA TYR A 110 -23.82 -37.78 9.79
C TYR A 110 -23.10 -37.02 8.67
N GLY A 111 -22.68 -35.78 8.95
CA GLY A 111 -21.76 -35.05 8.08
C GLY A 111 -20.42 -35.79 7.96
N ALA A 112 -19.77 -35.67 6.81
CA ALA A 112 -18.46 -36.29 6.59
C ALA A 112 -17.44 -35.78 7.63
N PRO A 113 -16.54 -36.64 8.14
CA PRO A 113 -15.45 -36.20 9.00
C PRO A 113 -14.56 -35.19 8.25
N PRO A 114 -13.89 -34.26 8.96
CA PRO A 114 -13.00 -33.30 8.33
C PRO A 114 -11.89 -34.02 7.55
N PRO A 115 -11.44 -33.46 6.41
CA PRO A 115 -10.38 -34.08 5.63
C PRO A 115 -9.10 -34.22 6.48
N ALA A 116 -8.45 -35.37 6.37
CA ALA A 116 -7.19 -35.61 7.07
C ALA A 116 -6.15 -34.54 6.71
N PRO A 117 -5.28 -34.13 7.66
CA PRO A 117 -4.23 -33.17 7.36
C PRO A 117 -3.33 -33.70 6.23
N ALA A 118 -2.98 -32.83 5.28
CA ALA A 118 -2.12 -33.20 4.17
C ALA A 118 -0.80 -33.81 4.68
N PRO A 119 -0.30 -34.89 4.07
CA PRO A 119 0.87 -35.60 4.57
C PRO A 119 2.10 -34.68 4.61
N TYR A 120 2.94 -34.89 5.63
CA TYR A 120 4.19 -34.16 5.78
C TYR A 120 5.08 -34.40 4.56
N VAL A 121 5.47 -33.32 3.87
CA VAL A 121 6.45 -33.36 2.78
C VAL A 121 7.69 -32.60 3.23
N GLU A 122 8.82 -33.31 3.26
CA GLU A 122 10.10 -32.81 3.74
C GLU A 122 10.65 -31.68 2.84
N HIS A 123 11.57 -30.87 3.39
CA HIS A 123 12.18 -29.75 2.68
C HIS A 123 13.09 -30.26 1.56
N GLN A 124 12.63 -30.18 0.32
CA GLN A 124 13.42 -30.58 -0.84
C GLN A 124 14.48 -29.50 -1.13
N LYS A 125 15.72 -29.92 -1.37
CA LYS A 125 16.78 -29.02 -1.85
C LYS A 125 16.73 -28.98 -3.38
N ALA A 126 16.93 -27.79 -3.95
CA ALA A 126 17.08 -27.65 -5.38
C ALA A 126 18.32 -28.40 -5.91
N VAL A 127 18.16 -29.02 -7.09
CA VAL A 127 19.28 -29.48 -7.92
C VAL A 127 19.65 -28.34 -8.85
N THR A 128 20.90 -27.89 -8.80
CA THR A 128 21.43 -26.94 -9.78
C THR A 128 21.73 -27.69 -11.07
N ILE A 129 21.19 -27.21 -12.19
CA ILE A 129 21.41 -27.80 -13.51
C ILE A 129 22.25 -26.82 -14.32
N ARG A 130 23.43 -27.26 -14.73
CA ARG A 130 24.21 -26.57 -15.76
C ARG A 130 23.49 -26.77 -17.09
N ASN A 131 22.95 -25.68 -17.64
CA ASN A 131 22.64 -25.59 -19.05
C ASN A 131 23.91 -25.07 -19.78
N ASP A 132 24.09 -25.42 -21.05
CA ASP A 132 25.22 -24.94 -21.86
C ASP A 132 24.79 -23.92 -22.94
N VAL A 133 23.48 -23.76 -23.20
CA VAL A 133 22.95 -22.79 -24.18
C VAL A 133 21.59 -22.24 -23.72
N ASN A 134 21.52 -20.94 -23.41
CA ASN A 134 20.32 -20.29 -22.86
C ASN A 134 19.67 -19.29 -23.83
N ILE A 135 18.41 -19.52 -24.21
CA ILE A 135 17.61 -18.60 -25.04
C ILE A 135 16.89 -17.58 -24.14
N LYS A 136 17.19 -16.29 -24.33
CA LYS A 136 16.59 -15.16 -23.60
C LYS A 136 15.17 -14.88 -24.11
N LYS A 137 14.17 -15.56 -23.54
CA LYS A 137 12.76 -15.59 -23.97
C LYS A 137 12.14 -14.21 -24.22
N GLU A 138 12.52 -13.20 -23.43
CA GLU A 138 12.05 -11.82 -23.51
C GLU A 138 12.55 -11.06 -24.75
N THR A 139 13.57 -11.61 -25.43
CA THR A 139 14.10 -11.08 -26.69
C THR A 139 13.52 -11.75 -27.92
N LEU A 140 12.79 -12.87 -27.77
CA LEU A 140 12.23 -13.66 -28.85
C LEU A 140 11.07 -12.91 -29.53
N ARG A 141 11.23 -12.67 -30.83
CA ARG A 141 10.31 -11.89 -31.64
C ARG A 141 10.34 -12.35 -33.09
N VAL A 142 9.44 -11.79 -33.88
CA VAL A 142 9.49 -11.85 -35.34
C VAL A 142 9.73 -10.45 -35.92
N GLU A 143 10.50 -10.39 -36.99
CA GLU A 143 10.85 -9.19 -37.75
C GLU A 143 10.47 -9.39 -39.22
N PRO A 144 10.02 -8.37 -39.97
CA PRO A 144 9.78 -8.51 -41.40
C PRO A 144 11.04 -8.95 -42.16
N ASP A 145 10.88 -9.77 -43.21
CA ASP A 145 11.94 -10.00 -44.17
C ASP A 145 11.98 -8.89 -45.22
N GLU A 146 13.03 -8.06 -45.18
CA GLU A 146 13.25 -6.96 -46.12
C GLU A 146 13.44 -7.45 -47.57
N GLN A 147 13.82 -8.72 -47.76
CA GLN A 147 14.05 -9.32 -49.08
C GLN A 147 12.84 -10.12 -49.59
N ASN A 148 11.92 -10.53 -48.70
CA ASN A 148 10.74 -11.35 -49.04
C ASN A 148 9.47 -10.73 -48.42
N PRO A 149 8.90 -9.67 -49.03
CA PRO A 149 7.76 -8.94 -48.48
C PRO A 149 6.57 -9.86 -48.17
N GLY A 150 6.13 -9.86 -46.91
CA GLY A 150 5.07 -10.73 -46.38
C GLY A 150 5.57 -11.84 -45.47
N GLN A 151 6.84 -12.27 -45.61
CA GLN A 151 7.47 -13.20 -44.67
C GLN A 151 7.99 -12.49 -43.41
N PHE A 152 8.02 -13.24 -42.31
CA PHE A 152 8.54 -12.81 -41.02
C PHE A 152 9.58 -13.80 -40.48
N LEU A 153 10.71 -13.27 -40.03
CA LEU A 153 11.89 -14.00 -39.57
C LEU A 153 11.99 -13.98 -38.04
N VAL A 154 12.30 -15.13 -37.44
CA VAL A 154 12.50 -15.27 -36.00
C VAL A 154 13.85 -14.65 -35.59
N ALA A 155 13.85 -13.83 -34.53
CA ALA A 155 15.04 -13.20 -33.98
C ALA A 155 15.04 -13.22 -32.45
N PHE A 156 16.21 -13.44 -31.84
CA PHE A 156 16.39 -13.47 -30.37
C PHE A 156 17.87 -13.29 -29.96
N THR A 157 18.12 -13.24 -28.66
CA THR A 157 19.45 -13.24 -28.05
C THR A 157 19.63 -14.51 -27.22
N PHE A 158 20.84 -15.07 -27.20
CA PHE A 158 21.17 -16.27 -26.44
C PHE A 158 22.59 -16.20 -25.86
N ASP A 159 22.84 -16.98 -24.83
CA ASP A 159 24.17 -17.24 -24.27
C ASP A 159 24.56 -18.68 -24.56
N ALA A 160 25.84 -18.96 -24.83
CA ALA A 160 26.35 -20.32 -25.01
C ALA A 160 27.75 -20.49 -24.40
N THR A 161 27.94 -21.54 -23.59
CA THR A 161 29.25 -21.93 -23.01
C THR A 161 29.95 -23.06 -23.79
N LEU A 162 29.36 -23.49 -24.90
CA LEU A 162 29.93 -24.41 -25.88
C LEU A 162 29.50 -23.97 -27.29
N PRO A 163 30.24 -24.34 -28.36
CA PRO A 163 29.72 -24.27 -29.73
C PRO A 163 28.52 -25.22 -29.90
N GLY A 164 27.68 -24.99 -30.91
CA GLY A 164 26.43 -25.73 -31.06
C GLY A 164 25.60 -25.32 -32.26
N SER A 165 24.29 -25.60 -32.24
CA SER A 165 23.35 -25.18 -33.30
C SER A 165 21.97 -24.79 -32.78
N ILE A 166 21.38 -23.76 -33.40
CA ILE A 166 19.98 -23.36 -33.23
C ILE A 166 19.17 -23.91 -34.40
N THR A 167 18.06 -24.57 -34.10
CA THR A 167 17.09 -25.12 -35.05
C THR A 167 15.73 -24.46 -34.82
N VAL A 168 15.25 -23.68 -35.79
CA VAL A 168 13.92 -23.06 -35.79
C VAL A 168 12.94 -23.96 -36.54
N VAL A 169 11.79 -24.25 -35.93
CA VAL A 169 10.74 -25.11 -36.46
C VAL A 169 9.38 -24.44 -36.30
N PHE A 170 8.64 -24.26 -37.40
CA PHE A 170 7.24 -23.83 -37.35
C PHE A 170 6.30 -25.04 -37.28
N PHE A 171 5.18 -24.90 -36.57
CA PHE A 171 4.19 -25.98 -36.33
C PHE A 171 4.86 -27.27 -35.83
N ALA A 172 5.60 -27.16 -34.73
CA ALA A 172 6.42 -28.23 -34.17
C ALA A 172 5.66 -29.05 -33.12
N LYS A 173 5.96 -30.34 -33.04
CA LYS A 173 5.58 -31.22 -31.93
C LYS A 173 6.82 -31.81 -31.27
N GLU A 174 6.89 -31.72 -29.94
CA GLU A 174 7.86 -32.42 -29.10
C GLU A 174 7.54 -33.94 -29.06
N ASP A 175 8.57 -34.78 -29.12
CA ASP A 175 8.47 -36.22 -28.87
C ASP A 175 9.17 -36.67 -27.57
N SER A 176 9.12 -37.97 -27.27
CA SER A 176 9.66 -38.59 -26.06
C SER A 176 11.16 -38.33 -25.84
N ASP A 177 11.89 -38.11 -26.92
CA ASP A 177 13.35 -37.94 -26.92
C ASP A 177 13.75 -36.45 -27.00
N CYS A 178 12.80 -35.55 -26.73
CA CYS A 178 12.92 -34.10 -26.86
C CYS A 178 13.43 -33.66 -28.25
N ASN A 179 12.93 -34.29 -29.32
CA ASN A 179 13.11 -33.82 -30.68
C ASN A 179 11.86 -33.08 -31.17
N LEU A 180 12.09 -32.07 -32.01
CA LEU A 180 11.03 -31.29 -32.65
C LEU A 180 10.73 -31.87 -34.03
N LYS A 181 9.49 -32.35 -34.23
CA LYS A 181 8.99 -32.80 -35.52
C LYS A 181 8.06 -31.74 -36.10
N ALA A 182 8.38 -31.24 -37.29
CA ALA A 182 7.55 -30.28 -38.01
C ALA A 182 6.31 -30.98 -38.57
N THR A 183 5.11 -30.54 -38.19
CA THR A 183 3.85 -31.12 -38.72
C THR A 183 3.45 -30.54 -40.08
N LYS A 184 4.23 -29.58 -40.61
CA LYS A 184 4.04 -28.93 -41.91
C LYS A 184 5.37 -28.77 -42.68
N GLU A 185 6.22 -29.80 -42.65
CA GLU A 185 7.59 -29.77 -43.21
C GLU A 185 7.65 -29.43 -44.71
N GLU A 186 6.61 -29.80 -45.48
CA GLU A 186 6.49 -29.44 -46.90
C GLU A 186 6.31 -27.93 -47.14
N LEU A 187 5.78 -27.20 -46.15
CA LEU A 187 5.61 -25.74 -46.20
C LEU A 187 6.78 -25.01 -45.53
N PHE A 188 7.30 -25.54 -44.42
CA PHE A 188 8.43 -24.96 -43.70
C PHE A 188 9.45 -26.02 -43.31
N LYS A 189 10.59 -26.02 -44.00
CA LYS A 189 11.74 -26.85 -43.66
C LYS A 189 12.43 -26.28 -42.41
N PRO A 190 12.78 -27.11 -41.40
CA PRO A 190 13.54 -26.70 -40.23
C PRO A 190 14.84 -25.96 -40.60
N VAL A 191 15.09 -24.81 -39.96
CA VAL A 191 16.26 -23.97 -40.24
C VAL A 191 17.29 -24.15 -39.13
N THR A 192 18.40 -24.83 -39.45
CA THR A 192 19.50 -25.08 -38.52
C THR A 192 20.68 -24.15 -38.82
N ILE A 193 21.20 -23.44 -37.82
CA ILE A 193 22.39 -22.59 -37.91
C ILE A 193 23.37 -22.92 -36.77
N SER A 194 24.63 -23.20 -37.10
CA SER A 194 25.67 -23.40 -36.09
C SER A 194 26.16 -22.08 -35.48
N PHE A 195 26.47 -22.09 -34.19
CA PHE A 195 27.06 -20.97 -33.44
C PHE A 195 28.35 -21.40 -32.72
N ARG A 196 29.11 -20.42 -32.23
CA ARG A 196 30.28 -20.64 -31.35
C ARG A 196 29.91 -20.32 -29.90
N GLU A 197 30.77 -20.67 -28.95
CA GLU A 197 30.65 -20.16 -27.58
C GLU A 197 30.70 -18.62 -27.54
N GLY A 198 29.97 -18.04 -26.58
CA GLY A 198 29.83 -16.59 -26.44
C GLY A 198 28.52 -16.18 -25.74
N LEU A 199 28.56 -15.04 -25.03
CA LEU A 199 27.41 -14.45 -24.34
C LEU A 199 26.76 -13.34 -25.21
N ASP A 200 25.49 -13.06 -24.98
CA ASP A 200 24.70 -12.04 -25.69
C ASP A 200 24.74 -12.14 -27.24
N GLN A 201 24.86 -13.36 -27.75
CA GLN A 201 24.84 -13.66 -29.17
C GLN A 201 23.45 -13.42 -29.75
N LYS A 202 23.38 -12.75 -30.91
CA LYS A 202 22.12 -12.40 -31.57
C LYS A 202 21.83 -13.36 -32.71
N PHE A 203 20.78 -14.15 -32.55
CA PHE A 203 20.23 -14.97 -33.62
C PHE A 203 19.23 -14.15 -34.45
N ARG A 204 19.32 -14.27 -35.77
CA ARG A 204 18.28 -13.87 -36.72
C ARG A 204 18.20 -14.93 -37.81
N GLN A 205 16.99 -15.39 -38.10
CA GLN A 205 16.71 -16.39 -39.12
C GLN A 205 17.12 -15.87 -40.53
N PRO A 206 17.55 -16.73 -41.46
CA PRO A 206 18.00 -16.32 -42.79
C PRO A 206 16.82 -15.91 -43.67
N SER A 207 17.05 -14.90 -44.50
CA SER A 207 16.12 -14.43 -45.54
C SER A 207 15.56 -15.59 -46.37
N GLY A 208 14.26 -15.51 -46.69
CA GLY A 208 13.54 -16.48 -47.52
C GLY A 208 13.14 -17.78 -46.81
N THR A 209 13.33 -17.87 -45.49
CA THR A 209 12.92 -19.03 -44.67
C THR A 209 11.85 -18.68 -43.62
N GLY A 210 11.29 -17.46 -43.68
CA GLY A 210 10.33 -16.96 -42.70
C GLY A 210 8.93 -17.54 -42.86
N ILE A 211 8.06 -17.23 -41.90
CA ILE A 211 6.63 -17.57 -41.95
C ILE A 211 5.83 -16.42 -42.60
N ASP A 212 4.95 -16.75 -43.53
CA ASP A 212 3.88 -15.86 -43.98
C ASP A 212 2.63 -16.14 -43.15
N PHE A 213 2.24 -15.19 -42.31
CA PHE A 213 1.07 -15.31 -41.43
C PHE A 213 -0.28 -15.21 -42.16
N SER A 214 -0.30 -14.78 -43.43
CA SER A 214 -1.55 -14.70 -44.22
C SER A 214 -2.05 -16.07 -44.69
N MET A 215 -1.21 -17.11 -44.60
CA MET A 215 -1.53 -18.48 -45.00
C MET A 215 -2.27 -19.29 -43.90
N PHE A 216 -2.52 -18.72 -42.72
CA PHE A 216 -3.05 -19.46 -41.55
C PHE A 216 -4.15 -18.67 -40.81
N ASP A 217 -5.16 -19.39 -40.35
CA ASP A 217 -6.18 -18.84 -39.45
C ASP A 217 -5.63 -18.56 -38.05
N GLU A 218 -6.25 -17.63 -37.34
CA GLU A 218 -5.80 -17.16 -36.02
C GLU A 218 -5.80 -18.28 -34.95
N ALA A 219 -6.65 -19.30 -35.11
CA ALA A 219 -6.71 -20.50 -34.28
C ALA A 219 -5.59 -21.52 -34.55
N GLU A 220 -4.83 -21.38 -35.65
CA GLU A 220 -3.61 -22.16 -35.89
C GLU A 220 -2.34 -21.42 -35.44
N LEU A 221 -2.40 -20.09 -35.36
CA LEU A 221 -1.29 -19.22 -34.93
C LEU A 221 -1.27 -19.03 -33.41
N THR A 222 -2.44 -19.13 -32.77
CA THR A 222 -2.60 -19.29 -31.32
C THR A 222 -2.72 -20.77 -30.96
N LYS A 223 -2.44 -21.15 -29.70
CA LYS A 223 -2.66 -22.52 -29.22
C LYS A 223 -4.05 -22.64 -28.62
N ASP A 224 -5.00 -23.13 -29.41
CA ASP A 224 -6.36 -23.43 -28.96
C ASP A 224 -6.59 -24.96 -28.86
N GLY A 225 -7.19 -25.41 -27.76
CA GLY A 225 -7.45 -26.84 -27.47
C GLY A 225 -6.26 -27.69 -26.97
N GLU A 226 -6.50 -28.99 -26.78
CA GLU A 226 -5.58 -29.98 -26.16
C GLU A 226 -4.43 -30.45 -27.07
N SER A 227 -4.10 -29.70 -28.13
CA SER A 227 -3.08 -30.12 -29.09
C SER A 227 -1.65 -29.98 -28.52
N ASN A 228 -0.78 -30.93 -28.80
CA ASN A 228 0.66 -30.85 -28.50
C ASN A 228 1.46 -30.37 -29.73
N ILE A 229 0.94 -29.34 -30.41
CA ILE A 229 1.60 -28.69 -31.54
C ILE A 229 1.76 -27.21 -31.18
N TYR A 230 2.96 -26.65 -31.41
CA TYR A 230 3.27 -25.26 -31.17
C TYR A 230 3.58 -24.53 -32.48
N PRO A 231 2.96 -23.37 -32.76
CA PRO A 231 3.17 -22.59 -33.98
C PRO A 231 4.65 -22.24 -34.22
N LEU A 232 5.43 -22.04 -33.16
CA LEU A 232 6.88 -21.89 -33.19
C LEU A 232 7.53 -22.72 -32.08
N ALA A 233 8.58 -23.47 -32.42
CA ALA A 233 9.53 -23.98 -31.45
C ALA A 233 10.97 -23.75 -31.92
N VAL A 234 11.86 -23.49 -30.97
CA VAL A 234 13.29 -23.27 -31.21
C VAL A 234 14.06 -24.23 -30.31
N LYS A 235 14.83 -25.15 -30.89
CA LYS A 235 15.79 -26.02 -30.18
C LYS A 235 17.18 -25.41 -30.31
N ALA A 236 17.91 -25.28 -29.21
CA ALA A 236 19.33 -24.94 -29.22
C ALA A 236 20.12 -26.07 -28.56
N GLU A 237 21.17 -26.55 -29.22
CA GLU A 237 21.87 -27.79 -28.85
C GLU A 237 23.37 -27.50 -28.70
N ALA A 238 23.97 -27.96 -27.60
CA ALA A 238 25.40 -27.84 -27.32
C ALA A 238 26.18 -29.03 -27.91
N SER A 239 27.24 -28.76 -28.67
CA SER A 239 28.13 -29.79 -29.19
C SER A 239 29.20 -30.15 -28.14
N SER A 240 29.18 -31.38 -27.64
CA SER A 240 30.20 -31.91 -26.74
C SER A 240 31.51 -32.19 -27.50
N SER A 241 32.58 -31.47 -27.14
CA SER A 241 33.90 -31.68 -27.72
C SER A 241 34.56 -32.95 -27.19
N SER A 242 34.63 -33.99 -28.02
CA SER A 242 35.45 -35.17 -27.75
C SER A 242 36.18 -35.63 -29.02
N ASN A 243 37.49 -35.85 -28.88
CA ASN A 243 38.37 -36.42 -29.90
C ASN A 243 39.60 -36.95 -29.15
N GLN A 244 39.96 -38.23 -29.40
CA GLN A 244 41.03 -38.98 -28.71
C GLN A 244 40.70 -39.25 -27.21
N ASP A 245 40.60 -40.48 -26.70
CA ASP A 245 40.96 -41.81 -27.25
C ASP A 245 39.98 -42.94 -26.84
N PHE A 246 40.20 -44.13 -27.39
CA PHE A 246 39.37 -45.32 -27.17
C PHE A 246 39.39 -45.84 -25.72
N ASN A 247 38.20 -46.09 -25.17
CA ASN A 247 37.96 -47.23 -24.28
C ASN A 247 36.48 -47.62 -24.31
N GLU A 248 36.19 -48.92 -24.23
CA GLU A 248 34.82 -49.43 -24.30
C GLU A 248 34.03 -49.19 -23.00
N HIS A 249 32.70 -49.23 -23.08
CA HIS A 249 31.76 -49.04 -21.96
C HIS A 249 31.70 -47.64 -21.31
N GLN A 250 31.44 -46.59 -22.10
CA GLN A 250 30.74 -45.40 -21.60
C GLN A 250 29.45 -45.13 -22.40
N LYS A 251 28.40 -44.67 -21.71
CA LYS A 251 27.10 -44.36 -22.34
C LYS A 251 27.24 -43.23 -23.34
N LEU A 252 26.58 -43.37 -24.49
CA LEU A 252 26.39 -42.30 -25.47
C LEU A 252 25.67 -41.11 -24.79
N GLN A 253 26.40 -40.04 -24.46
CA GLN A 253 25.82 -38.86 -23.82
C GLN A 253 25.05 -38.04 -24.86
N THR A 254 23.73 -37.94 -24.71
CA THR A 254 22.91 -37.03 -25.52
C THR A 254 23.33 -35.58 -25.26
N PRO A 255 23.49 -34.72 -26.29
CA PRO A 255 23.88 -33.33 -26.11
C PRO A 255 22.88 -32.57 -25.22
N ASN A 256 23.41 -31.66 -24.40
CA ASN A 256 22.56 -30.76 -23.61
C ASN A 256 21.83 -29.80 -24.57
N SER A 257 20.53 -29.60 -24.39
CA SER A 257 19.74 -28.73 -25.26
C SER A 257 18.62 -27.99 -24.54
N GLN A 258 18.23 -26.84 -25.09
CA GLN A 258 17.08 -26.05 -24.64
C GLN A 258 16.05 -25.93 -25.77
N ILE A 259 14.81 -26.29 -25.48
CA ILE A 259 13.65 -26.03 -26.36
C ILE A 259 12.89 -24.82 -25.81
N THR A 260 12.48 -23.92 -26.70
CA THR A 260 11.58 -22.79 -26.40
C THR A 260 10.36 -22.90 -27.29
N GLU A 261 9.19 -23.17 -26.70
CA GLU A 261 7.90 -23.34 -27.38
C GLU A 261 7.07 -22.04 -27.27
N ALA A 262 6.49 -21.59 -28.39
CA ALA A 262 5.83 -20.30 -28.48
C ALA A 262 4.62 -20.30 -29.44
N VAL A 263 3.77 -19.29 -29.26
CA VAL A 263 2.61 -18.97 -30.11
C VAL A 263 2.76 -17.57 -30.71
N PHE A 264 2.00 -17.30 -31.77
CA PHE A 264 1.89 -15.96 -32.36
C PHE A 264 0.56 -15.31 -31.98
N GLU A 265 0.62 -14.07 -31.51
CA GLU A 265 -0.57 -13.28 -31.19
C GLU A 265 -0.68 -12.10 -32.15
N LYS A 266 -1.87 -11.94 -32.73
CA LYS A 266 -2.19 -10.86 -33.66
C LYS A 266 -2.46 -9.58 -32.88
N LYS A 267 -1.91 -8.46 -33.34
CA LYS A 267 -2.23 -7.11 -32.84
C LYS A 267 -3.07 -6.35 -33.86
N ASP A 268 -3.70 -5.29 -33.37
CA ASP A 268 -4.67 -4.40 -34.05
C ASP A 268 -4.22 -3.82 -35.41
N ASN A 269 -2.99 -4.08 -35.85
CA ASN A 269 -2.34 -3.55 -37.06
C ASN A 269 -2.05 -4.62 -38.13
N ASN A 270 -2.55 -5.86 -38.00
CA ASN A 270 -2.04 -7.06 -38.70
C ASN A 270 -0.57 -7.42 -38.39
N ASN A 271 0.08 -6.77 -37.42
CA ASN A 271 1.39 -7.18 -36.94
C ASN A 271 1.25 -8.30 -35.89
N TYR A 272 2.09 -9.32 -36.00
CA TYR A 272 2.14 -10.43 -35.05
C TYR A 272 3.24 -10.23 -34.01
N CYS A 273 3.10 -10.84 -32.84
CA CYS A 273 4.20 -10.98 -31.88
C CYS A 273 4.27 -12.39 -31.31
N VAL A 274 5.48 -12.80 -30.93
CA VAL A 274 5.72 -14.09 -30.29
C VAL A 274 5.41 -13.99 -28.79
N ARG A 275 4.71 -14.99 -28.25
CA ARG A 275 4.64 -15.25 -26.80
C ARG A 275 5.19 -16.65 -26.53
N VAL A 276 6.28 -16.72 -25.76
CA VAL A 276 6.77 -17.99 -25.21
C VAL A 276 5.73 -18.58 -24.28
N VAL A 277 5.39 -19.84 -24.49
CA VAL A 277 4.47 -20.62 -23.64
C VAL A 277 5.27 -21.43 -22.62
N LYS A 278 6.39 -22.01 -23.06
CA LYS A 278 7.15 -22.99 -22.30
C LYS A 278 8.61 -23.03 -22.72
N GLN A 279 9.51 -23.33 -21.79
CA GLN A 279 10.90 -23.67 -22.08
C GLN A 279 11.27 -24.97 -21.37
N ILE A 280 12.11 -25.78 -22.01
CA ILE A 280 12.49 -27.12 -21.57
C ILE A 280 14.00 -27.23 -21.67
N LEU A 281 14.65 -27.80 -20.67
CA LEU A 281 16.04 -28.25 -20.74
C LEU A 281 16.08 -29.78 -20.84
N TRP A 282 16.90 -30.29 -21.75
CA TRP A 282 17.34 -31.68 -21.77
C TRP A 282 18.80 -31.72 -21.35
N VAL A 283 19.08 -32.33 -20.19
CA VAL A 283 20.43 -32.43 -19.64
C VAL A 283 20.67 -33.85 -19.14
N SER A 284 21.77 -34.47 -19.56
CA SER A 284 22.16 -35.84 -19.18
C SER A 284 21.05 -36.89 -19.34
N GLY A 285 20.22 -36.79 -20.39
CA GLY A 285 19.11 -37.71 -20.65
C GLY A 285 17.86 -37.48 -19.80
N THR A 286 17.76 -36.35 -19.09
CA THR A 286 16.60 -35.99 -18.25
C THR A 286 15.95 -34.70 -18.74
N ARG A 287 14.61 -34.69 -18.76
CA ARG A 287 13.77 -33.56 -19.19
C ARG A 287 13.36 -32.68 -18.01
N TYR A 288 13.65 -31.40 -18.08
CA TYR A 288 13.31 -30.41 -17.05
C TYR A 288 12.48 -29.28 -17.66
N GLU A 289 11.29 -29.03 -17.13
CA GLU A 289 10.46 -27.90 -17.55
C GLU A 289 10.81 -26.65 -16.75
N LEU A 290 11.14 -25.56 -17.45
CA LEU A 290 11.56 -24.30 -16.83
C LEU A 290 10.36 -23.51 -16.34
N GLN A 291 10.32 -23.28 -15.03
CA GLN A 291 9.30 -22.46 -14.38
C GLN A 291 9.95 -21.28 -13.67
N GLU A 292 9.40 -20.07 -13.86
CA GLU A 292 9.88 -18.86 -13.20
C GLU A 292 9.74 -18.95 -11.68
N ILE A 293 10.60 -18.26 -10.94
CA ILE A 293 10.48 -18.12 -9.49
C ILE A 293 10.27 -16.65 -9.16
N TYR A 294 9.06 -16.32 -8.71
CA TYR A 294 8.66 -14.94 -8.39
C TYR A 294 9.36 -14.49 -7.11
N GLY A 295 10.23 -13.48 -7.22
CA GLY A 295 11.04 -12.96 -6.11
C GLY A 295 12.55 -13.12 -6.29
N ILE A 296 13.02 -13.85 -7.31
CA ILE A 296 14.41 -13.77 -7.78
C ILE A 296 14.53 -12.55 -8.69
N GLY A 297 15.44 -11.63 -8.38
CA GLY A 297 15.78 -10.51 -9.25
C GLY A 297 16.91 -10.90 -10.21
N ASN A 298 16.66 -10.84 -11.53
CA ASN A 298 17.70 -11.01 -12.55
C ASN A 298 18.73 -9.86 -12.43
N SER A 299 19.86 -10.14 -11.79
CA SER A 299 20.96 -9.21 -11.61
C SER A 299 22.18 -9.67 -12.43
N VAL A 300 22.19 -9.30 -13.71
CA VAL A 300 23.34 -9.50 -14.62
C VAL A 300 23.48 -8.21 -15.44
N GLY A 301 24.39 -7.33 -15.04
CA GLY A 301 24.60 -6.02 -15.65
C GLY A 301 25.15 -4.98 -14.67
N SER A 302 26.36 -4.48 -14.94
CA SER A 302 27.11 -3.44 -14.20
C SER A 302 27.24 -3.63 -12.68
N ASP A 303 28.38 -4.17 -12.26
CA ASP A 303 28.88 -4.01 -10.88
C ASP A 303 29.23 -2.54 -10.61
N ASN A 304 28.37 -1.83 -9.86
CA ASN A 304 28.70 -0.75 -8.90
C ASN A 304 27.40 -0.04 -8.43
N ASP A 305 26.59 -0.70 -7.60
CA ASP A 305 25.45 -0.04 -6.94
C ASP A 305 25.28 -0.48 -5.48
N ALA A 306 25.42 0.47 -4.56
CA ALA A 306 25.44 0.24 -3.12
C ALA A 306 24.08 0.52 -2.47
N ASN A 307 23.06 -0.30 -2.79
CA ASN A 307 21.86 -0.41 -1.94
C ASN A 307 21.10 -1.73 -2.16
N GLU A 308 21.20 -2.67 -1.22
CA GLU A 308 20.71 -4.05 -1.39
C GLU A 308 19.27 -4.30 -0.86
N SER A 309 18.53 -3.23 -0.57
CA SER A 309 17.19 -3.29 0.03
C SER A 309 16.18 -4.01 -0.88
N GLY A 310 15.76 -5.23 -0.51
CA GLY A 310 14.74 -5.98 -1.24
C GLY A 310 14.97 -7.49 -1.38
N LYS A 311 16.13 -8.01 -0.99
CA LYS A 311 16.45 -9.46 -1.02
C LYS A 311 16.05 -10.23 0.26
N GLU A 312 15.66 -9.54 1.33
CA GLU A 312 15.39 -10.15 2.65
C GLU A 312 14.03 -10.85 2.77
N CYS A 313 13.96 -11.87 3.62
CA CYS A 313 12.78 -12.64 3.98
C CYS A 313 11.64 -11.73 4.50
N VAL A 314 10.44 -11.85 3.93
CA VAL A 314 9.27 -11.02 4.31
C VAL A 314 8.68 -11.33 5.70
N ILE A 315 9.31 -12.23 6.47
CA ILE A 315 8.85 -12.67 7.80
C ILE A 315 9.81 -12.17 8.88
N CYS A 316 11.13 -12.39 8.76
CA CYS A 316 12.12 -11.91 9.72
C CYS A 316 12.82 -10.60 9.33
N LEU A 317 12.74 -10.17 8.06
CA LEU A 317 13.41 -8.97 7.51
C LEU A 317 14.92 -8.89 7.83
N SER A 318 15.57 -10.05 7.99
CA SER A 318 16.96 -10.17 8.46
C SER A 318 17.77 -11.14 7.60
N GLU A 319 17.23 -12.34 7.33
CA GLU A 319 17.88 -13.35 6.50
C GLU A 319 17.48 -13.20 5.02
N PRO A 320 18.36 -13.56 4.06
CA PRO A 320 18.02 -13.54 2.63
C PRO A 320 16.92 -14.55 2.29
N ARG A 321 16.20 -14.30 1.20
CA ARG A 321 15.24 -15.25 0.64
C ARG A 321 15.99 -16.41 -0.03
N ASP A 322 15.79 -17.62 0.49
CA ASP A 322 16.33 -18.88 -0.06
C ASP A 322 15.23 -19.90 -0.40
N THR A 323 13.99 -19.69 0.07
CA THR A 323 12.94 -20.71 0.06
C THR A 323 11.76 -20.32 -0.81
N THR A 324 11.45 -21.18 -1.78
CA THR A 324 10.35 -21.05 -2.73
C THR A 324 9.13 -21.84 -2.28
N VAL A 325 7.97 -21.20 -2.31
CA VAL A 325 6.67 -21.76 -1.94
C VAL A 325 5.99 -22.38 -3.18
N LEU A 326 5.60 -23.65 -3.10
CA LEU A 326 4.96 -24.39 -4.20
C LEU A 326 3.48 -24.68 -3.87
N PRO A 327 2.57 -24.66 -4.87
CA PRO A 327 2.83 -24.52 -6.31
C PRO A 327 2.92 -23.06 -6.80
N CYS A 328 2.78 -22.07 -5.92
CA CYS A 328 2.68 -20.66 -6.31
C CYS A 328 3.99 -19.99 -6.76
N ARG A 329 5.13 -20.70 -6.69
CA ARG A 329 6.49 -20.29 -7.12
C ARG A 329 6.99 -18.96 -6.54
N HIS A 330 6.55 -18.59 -5.33
CA HIS A 330 6.99 -17.37 -4.66
C HIS A 330 8.20 -17.64 -3.75
N MET A 331 9.37 -17.09 -4.09
CA MET A 331 10.53 -17.05 -3.20
C MET A 331 10.46 -15.80 -2.34
N CYS A 332 10.01 -15.96 -1.08
CA CYS A 332 9.66 -14.84 -0.21
C CYS A 332 10.21 -14.95 1.22
N MET A 333 10.80 -16.09 1.61
CA MET A 333 11.29 -16.31 2.97
C MET A 333 12.63 -17.03 3.03
N CYS A 334 13.28 -16.97 4.18
CA CYS A 334 14.41 -17.82 4.53
C CYS A 334 13.91 -19.18 5.06
N SER A 335 14.80 -20.18 5.01
CA SER A 335 14.55 -21.57 5.35
C SER A 335 14.10 -21.78 6.80
N GLU A 336 14.58 -20.99 7.76
CA GLU A 336 14.12 -21.06 9.15
C GLU A 336 12.69 -20.53 9.33
N CYS A 337 12.35 -19.39 8.72
CA CYS A 337 10.97 -18.88 8.73
C CYS A 337 10.00 -19.82 7.99
N ALA A 338 10.48 -20.52 6.96
CA ALA A 338 9.70 -21.49 6.20
C ALA A 338 9.25 -22.69 7.06
N LYS A 339 10.13 -23.19 7.94
CA LYS A 339 9.80 -24.26 8.91
C LYS A 339 8.69 -23.82 9.87
N VAL A 340 8.75 -22.58 10.36
CA VAL A 340 7.78 -22.05 11.34
C VAL A 340 6.40 -21.79 10.69
N LEU A 341 6.37 -21.23 9.48
CA LEU A 341 5.13 -20.89 8.74
C LEU A 341 4.15 -22.07 8.64
N ARG A 342 4.67 -23.29 8.47
CA ARG A 342 3.89 -24.53 8.32
C ARG A 342 3.00 -24.83 9.53
N PHE A 343 3.43 -24.47 10.74
CA PHE A 343 2.68 -24.72 11.97
C PHE A 343 1.65 -23.62 12.30
N GLN A 344 1.75 -22.45 11.66
CA GLN A 344 0.91 -21.29 11.97
C GLN A 344 -0.23 -21.06 10.97
N THR A 345 0.07 -21.12 9.66
CA THR A 345 -0.90 -20.74 8.62
C THR A 345 -0.92 -21.67 7.40
N ASN A 346 0.19 -22.36 7.13
CA ASN A 346 0.38 -23.24 5.96
C ASN A 346 -0.02 -22.62 4.59
N ARG A 347 0.12 -21.29 4.45
CA ARG A 347 -0.22 -20.52 3.25
C ARG A 347 0.91 -19.59 2.84
N CYS A 348 1.07 -19.34 1.55
CA CYS A 348 2.06 -18.41 1.01
C CYS A 348 1.85 -16.98 1.57
N PRO A 349 2.86 -16.31 2.16
CA PRO A 349 2.72 -14.93 2.65
C PRO A 349 2.31 -13.93 1.56
N ILE A 350 2.69 -14.16 0.29
CA ILE A 350 2.41 -13.25 -0.82
C ILE A 350 1.00 -13.47 -1.39
N CYS A 351 0.73 -14.65 -1.94
CA CYS A 351 -0.52 -14.94 -2.66
C CYS A 351 -1.59 -15.69 -1.84
N ARG A 352 -1.29 -16.06 -0.58
CA ARG A 352 -2.18 -16.81 0.34
C ARG A 352 -2.65 -18.19 -0.13
N GLN A 353 -2.13 -18.68 -1.25
CA GLN A 353 -2.36 -20.05 -1.74
C GLN A 353 -1.85 -21.07 -0.70
N PRO A 354 -2.56 -22.19 -0.47
CA PRO A 354 -2.07 -23.27 0.39
C PRO A 354 -0.70 -23.76 -0.08
N VAL A 355 0.19 -24.06 0.86
CA VAL A 355 1.53 -24.56 0.52
C VAL A 355 1.49 -26.07 0.42
N GLU A 356 1.78 -26.60 -0.77
CA GLU A 356 2.04 -28.04 -0.95
C GLU A 356 3.46 -28.35 -0.46
N ARG A 357 4.45 -27.74 -1.10
CA ARG A 357 5.88 -27.98 -0.87
C ARG A 357 6.67 -26.68 -0.66
N LEU A 358 7.81 -26.82 0.01
CA LEU A 358 8.83 -25.79 0.15
C LEU A 358 10.10 -26.32 -0.52
N LEU A 359 10.71 -25.52 -1.39
CA LEU A 359 11.97 -25.82 -2.07
C LEU A 359 13.06 -24.87 -1.55
N GLU A 360 14.12 -25.42 -0.96
CA GLU A 360 15.27 -24.67 -0.48
C GLU A 360 16.31 -24.51 -1.60
N ILE A 361 16.66 -23.26 -1.92
CA ILE A 361 17.56 -22.87 -3.01
C ILE A 361 18.76 -22.12 -2.38
N LYS A 362 19.83 -22.85 -2.07
CA LYS A 362 21.01 -22.24 -1.43
C LYS A 362 21.86 -21.48 -2.47
N PRO A 363 22.14 -20.16 -2.30
CA PRO A 363 23.00 -19.40 -3.20
C PRO A 363 24.48 -19.71 -2.95
N ARG A 364 24.93 -20.90 -3.37
CA ARG A 364 26.35 -21.28 -3.38
C ARG A 364 26.80 -21.58 -4.81
N GLY A 365 27.63 -20.71 -5.36
CA GLY A 365 28.46 -21.04 -6.51
C GLY A 365 27.96 -20.65 -7.90
N TRP A 366 26.94 -19.79 -8.04
CA TRP A 366 26.55 -19.18 -9.32
C TRP A 366 27.73 -18.35 -9.87
N ARG A 367 28.58 -18.97 -10.69
CA ARG A 367 29.78 -18.34 -11.30
C ARG A 367 29.71 -18.26 -12.82
N HIS A 368 28.70 -18.88 -13.42
CA HIS A 368 28.48 -18.87 -14.86
C HIS A 368 27.02 -18.51 -15.16
N VAL A 369 26.78 -17.86 -16.31
CA VAL A 369 25.51 -17.17 -16.67
C VAL A 369 24.38 -18.16 -17.02
N VAL A 370 24.61 -19.47 -16.83
CA VAL A 370 23.83 -20.56 -17.45
C VAL A 370 23.45 -21.67 -16.45
N ASP A 371 23.74 -21.50 -15.16
CA ASP A 371 23.21 -22.36 -14.10
C ASP A 371 21.71 -22.07 -13.91
N VAL A 372 20.85 -23.10 -13.90
CA VAL A 372 19.40 -22.94 -13.72
C VAL A 372 18.85 -23.86 -12.63
N VAL A 373 17.99 -23.30 -11.78
CA VAL A 373 17.25 -24.03 -10.75
C VAL A 373 15.93 -24.51 -11.31
N ALA A 374 15.89 -25.75 -11.78
CA ALA A 374 14.66 -26.37 -12.26
C ALA A 374 13.82 -26.92 -11.09
N CYS A 375 12.63 -26.35 -10.88
CA CYS A 375 11.62 -26.92 -9.98
C CYS A 375 10.84 -28.06 -10.67
N GLY A 376 11.57 -29.06 -11.19
CA GLY A 376 10.98 -30.17 -11.93
C GLY A 376 10.19 -31.15 -11.06
N ARG A 377 9.13 -31.73 -11.63
CA ARG A 377 8.80 -33.14 -11.35
C ARG A 377 9.72 -33.97 -12.23
N GLU A 378 10.35 -34.99 -11.66
CA GLU A 378 10.73 -36.14 -12.48
C GLU A 378 9.45 -36.75 -13.04
N ILE A 379 9.35 -36.84 -14.36
CA ILE A 379 8.28 -37.54 -15.06
C ILE A 379 8.92 -38.84 -15.55
N PRO A 380 8.72 -39.99 -14.87
CA PRO A 380 9.18 -41.26 -15.40
C PRO A 380 8.48 -41.52 -16.74
N ILE A 381 9.23 -42.05 -17.70
CA ILE A 381 8.70 -42.41 -19.03
C ILE A 381 7.87 -43.68 -18.84
N ASP A 382 6.56 -43.51 -18.64
CA ASP A 382 5.64 -44.60 -18.34
C ASP A 382 5.38 -45.43 -19.61
N SER A 383 6.13 -46.52 -19.74
CA SER A 383 6.24 -47.31 -20.98
C SER A 383 5.30 -48.51 -21.02
N ASP A 384 4.17 -48.51 -20.29
CA ASP A 384 3.15 -49.56 -20.45
C ASP A 384 1.71 -49.14 -20.10
N GLN A 385 0.88 -48.95 -21.13
CA GLN A 385 -0.55 -49.29 -21.06
C GLN A 385 -1.23 -49.35 -22.44
N THR A 386 -1.10 -50.52 -23.09
CA THR A 386 -2.04 -50.93 -24.14
C THR A 386 -3.02 -51.96 -23.61
N ARG A 387 -4.19 -51.54 -23.11
CA ARG A 387 -5.38 -52.40 -22.95
C ARG A 387 -6.64 -51.66 -22.48
N LEU A 388 -7.77 -52.09 -23.06
CA LEU A 388 -9.16 -51.91 -22.58
C LEU A 388 -9.66 -50.44 -22.50
N GLY A 389 -10.87 -50.10 -22.95
CA GLY A 389 -11.88 -50.91 -23.64
C GLY A 389 -13.30 -50.54 -23.17
N SER A 390 -14.23 -50.50 -24.12
CA SER A 390 -15.70 -50.57 -23.93
C SER A 390 -16.40 -49.59 -22.96
N ASP A 391 -17.32 -48.83 -23.57
CA ASP A 391 -18.77 -48.88 -23.29
C ASP A 391 -19.56 -47.70 -22.65
N PHE A 392 -20.77 -47.54 -23.22
CA PHE A 392 -21.96 -46.78 -22.79
C PHE A 392 -21.86 -45.23 -22.76
N ASN A 393 -22.57 -44.52 -23.65
CA ASN A 393 -24.01 -44.13 -23.59
C ASN A 393 -24.29 -43.04 -22.52
N PHE A 394 -25.02 -41.95 -22.78
CA PHE A 394 -26.24 -41.84 -23.59
C PHE A 394 -26.66 -40.37 -23.86
N ARG A 395 -27.16 -40.05 -25.08
CA ARG A 395 -28.18 -38.99 -25.47
C ARG A 395 -28.04 -37.52 -24.95
N LEU A 396 -28.51 -36.48 -25.66
CA LEU A 396 -29.77 -36.32 -26.42
C LEU A 396 -29.70 -35.22 -27.52
N SER A 397 -30.61 -35.27 -28.52
CA SER A 397 -31.11 -34.17 -29.40
C SER A 397 -30.13 -33.09 -29.93
N ARG A 398 -29.80 -32.92 -31.24
CA ARG A 398 -30.62 -32.76 -32.48
C ARG A 398 -31.73 -31.67 -32.33
N ARG A 399 -31.88 -30.63 -33.18
CA ARG A 399 -31.59 -30.44 -34.63
C ARG A 399 -31.16 -28.99 -35.01
N PRO A 400 -30.65 -28.73 -36.24
CA PRO A 400 -30.20 -27.42 -36.74
C PRO A 400 -31.18 -26.76 -37.76
N ASN A 401 -30.67 -25.79 -38.58
CA ASN A 401 -31.25 -25.08 -39.76
C ASN A 401 -31.98 -23.73 -39.51
N ARG A 402 -32.00 -22.74 -40.43
CA ARG A 402 -31.09 -22.30 -41.53
C ARG A 402 -31.52 -20.91 -42.08
N LEU A 403 -30.55 -20.12 -42.56
CA LEU A 403 -30.59 -19.11 -43.66
C LEU A 403 -31.85 -18.23 -43.98
N ARG A 404 -31.61 -16.90 -43.90
CA ARG A 404 -31.94 -15.79 -44.86
C ARG A 404 -33.24 -15.78 -45.70
N LEU A 405 -33.94 -14.64 -45.66
CA LEU A 405 -34.21 -13.68 -46.78
C LEU A 405 -34.59 -12.32 -46.11
N LEU A 406 -34.02 -11.13 -46.40
CA LEU A 406 -33.89 -10.31 -47.63
C LEU A 406 -35.08 -9.37 -47.93
N GLN A 407 -34.95 -8.11 -47.53
CA GLN A 407 -35.60 -6.86 -47.99
C GLN A 407 -34.79 -5.70 -47.36
N SER A 408 -34.59 -4.51 -47.95
CA SER A 408 -34.68 -4.05 -49.35
C SER A 408 -33.98 -2.68 -49.43
N GLU A 409 -33.29 -2.36 -50.52
CA GLU A 409 -32.54 -1.09 -50.64
C GLU A 409 -33.46 0.13 -50.86
N VAL A 410 -33.09 1.28 -50.27
CA VAL A 410 -33.54 2.61 -50.71
C VAL A 410 -32.33 3.55 -50.68
N ALA A 411 -31.95 4.07 -51.85
CA ALA A 411 -30.83 5.01 -51.98
C ALA A 411 -31.29 6.46 -51.82
N SER A 412 -30.47 7.30 -51.18
CA SER A 412 -30.51 8.75 -51.38
C SER A 412 -29.16 9.40 -51.04
N ASN A 413 -28.69 10.29 -51.91
CA ASN A 413 -27.42 11.00 -51.71
C ASN A 413 -27.64 12.23 -50.84
N ALA A 414 -27.07 12.24 -49.63
CA ALA A 414 -26.96 13.42 -48.77
C ALA A 414 -25.49 13.67 -48.41
N ALA A 415 -24.87 14.65 -49.06
CA ALA A 415 -23.48 15.02 -48.84
C ALA A 415 -23.30 15.79 -47.52
N GLN A 416 -23.29 15.07 -46.39
CA GLN A 416 -22.90 15.67 -45.11
C GLN A 416 -21.40 15.91 -45.06
N ILE A 417 -21.01 17.19 -45.06
CA ILE A 417 -19.63 17.64 -44.77
C ILE A 417 -19.37 17.42 -43.27
N SER A 418 -19.03 16.19 -42.89
CA SER A 418 -18.59 15.89 -41.52
C SER A 418 -17.08 16.16 -41.39
N ILE A 419 -16.70 17.13 -40.56
CA ILE A 419 -15.30 17.44 -40.25
C ILE A 419 -14.76 16.34 -39.31
N ARG A 420 -14.43 15.17 -39.87
CA ARG A 420 -13.88 14.06 -39.09
C ARG A 420 -12.43 14.36 -38.70
N ARG A 421 -12.21 14.43 -37.39
CA ARG A 421 -10.95 14.80 -36.74
C ARG A 421 -9.81 13.86 -37.15
N ARG A 422 -8.60 14.42 -37.30
CA ARG A 422 -7.34 13.66 -37.33
C ARG A 422 -7.17 12.88 -36.01
N THR A 423 -7.35 11.57 -36.04
CA THR A 423 -6.90 10.59 -35.02
C THR A 423 -7.09 9.18 -35.62
N SER A 424 -6.25 8.18 -35.35
CA SER A 424 -5.05 8.14 -34.48
C SER A 424 -4.08 7.05 -34.94
N LEU A 425 -2.82 7.15 -34.50
CA LEU A 425 -1.89 6.03 -34.49
C LEU A 425 -2.48 4.85 -33.69
N PRO A 426 -2.27 3.58 -34.09
CA PRO A 426 -2.78 2.44 -33.33
C PRO A 426 -2.08 2.26 -31.96
N PRO A 427 -2.73 1.58 -30.99
CA PRO A 427 -2.26 1.60 -29.62
C PRO A 427 -1.00 0.75 -29.40
N ARG A 428 0.01 1.34 -28.76
CA ARG A 428 0.82 0.54 -27.83
C ARG A 428 -0.15 0.02 -26.76
N ARG A 429 -0.12 -1.29 -26.43
CA ARG A 429 -0.65 -1.75 -25.13
C ARG A 429 0.26 -1.19 -24.04
N LEU A 430 -0.03 0.05 -23.66
CA LEU A 430 0.51 0.69 -22.48
C LEU A 430 0.19 -0.22 -21.29
N ALA A 431 1.17 -0.49 -20.43
CA ALA A 431 0.85 -0.99 -19.11
C ALA A 431 -0.09 0.02 -18.45
N GLU A 432 -1.23 -0.44 -17.91
CA GLU A 432 -2.14 0.44 -17.18
C GLU A 432 -1.51 0.78 -15.82
N VAL A 433 -0.59 1.75 -15.84
CA VAL A 433 0.07 2.26 -14.65
C VAL A 433 -0.96 3.03 -13.83
N ARG A 434 -1.66 2.30 -12.94
CA ARG A 434 -2.57 2.85 -11.93
C ARG A 434 -1.78 3.61 -10.85
N ALA A 435 -1.23 4.75 -11.23
CA ALA A 435 -0.52 5.68 -10.36
C ALA A 435 -1.52 6.41 -9.44
N GLY A 436 -2.07 5.70 -8.47
CA GLY A 436 -3.01 6.25 -7.48
C GLY A 436 -2.34 7.06 -6.37
N GLY A 437 -3.14 7.88 -5.69
CA GLY A 437 -2.75 8.69 -4.53
C GLY A 437 -3.45 10.06 -4.44
N ASP A 438 -4.20 10.41 -5.48
CA ASP A 438 -5.09 11.56 -5.62
C ASP A 438 -6.57 11.26 -5.27
N LYS A 439 -6.91 9.97 -5.20
CA LYS A 439 -8.23 9.41 -4.85
C LYS A 439 -8.30 8.91 -3.42
N PHE A 440 -9.45 9.11 -2.77
CA PHE A 440 -9.80 8.58 -1.45
C PHE A 440 -11.24 8.04 -1.45
N GLY A 441 -11.54 7.03 -0.63
CA GLY A 441 -12.84 6.33 -0.59
C GLY A 441 -12.96 5.19 -1.63
N LYS A 442 -14.09 4.47 -1.62
CA LYS A 442 -14.44 3.38 -2.55
C LYS A 442 -15.85 3.53 -3.15
N HIS A 443 -16.79 4.02 -2.35
CA HIS A 443 -18.19 4.26 -2.67
C HIS A 443 -18.49 5.76 -2.70
N PHE A 444 -17.97 6.52 -1.73
CA PHE A 444 -17.92 7.99 -1.75
C PHE A 444 -16.51 8.42 -2.18
N GLU A 445 -16.22 8.31 -3.47
CA GLU A 445 -14.88 8.53 -4.00
C GLU A 445 -14.60 10.03 -4.19
N VAL A 446 -13.55 10.55 -3.54
CA VAL A 446 -13.06 11.92 -3.68
C VAL A 446 -11.74 11.91 -4.43
N THR A 447 -11.70 12.52 -5.61
CA THR A 447 -10.48 12.82 -6.36
C THR A 447 -10.13 14.30 -6.18
N THR A 448 -9.04 14.66 -5.49
CA THR A 448 -8.63 16.07 -5.38
C THR A 448 -7.71 16.47 -6.53
N TYR A 449 -7.65 17.75 -6.92
CA TYR A 449 -6.81 18.22 -8.03
C TYR A 449 -6.18 19.60 -7.79
N GLY A 450 -5.13 19.91 -8.57
CA GLY A 450 -4.43 21.20 -8.58
C GLY A 450 -3.30 21.36 -7.56
N GLU A 451 -2.48 22.38 -7.80
CA GLU A 451 -1.29 22.77 -7.04
C GLU A 451 -1.50 24.10 -6.31
N SER A 452 -0.72 24.32 -5.23
CA SER A 452 -0.76 25.57 -4.45
C SER A 452 -0.46 26.87 -5.20
N HIS A 453 0.18 26.79 -6.37
CA HIS A 453 0.48 27.92 -7.27
C HIS A 453 0.02 27.64 -8.71
N GLY A 454 -0.99 26.77 -8.86
CA GLY A 454 -1.74 26.62 -10.12
C GLY A 454 -2.86 27.65 -10.23
N GLY A 455 -3.68 27.57 -11.30
CA GLY A 455 -4.86 28.45 -11.45
C GLY A 455 -5.92 28.27 -10.34
N GLY A 456 -5.94 27.11 -9.70
CA GLY A 456 -6.79 26.80 -8.54
C GLY A 456 -6.53 25.39 -8.03
N VAL A 457 -7.31 24.97 -7.05
CA VAL A 457 -7.40 23.60 -6.53
C VAL A 457 -8.87 23.18 -6.42
N GLY A 458 -9.14 21.90 -6.23
CA GLY A 458 -10.51 21.44 -6.08
C GLY A 458 -10.65 19.94 -5.84
N CYS A 459 -11.87 19.44 -6.01
CA CYS A 459 -12.18 18.02 -5.99
C CYS A 459 -13.29 17.64 -6.96
N VAL A 460 -13.30 16.38 -7.37
CA VAL A 460 -14.45 15.69 -7.96
C VAL A 460 -14.89 14.61 -6.97
N ILE A 461 -16.17 14.63 -6.61
CA ILE A 461 -16.80 13.68 -5.70
C ILE A 461 -17.71 12.78 -6.54
N SER A 462 -17.51 11.47 -6.47
CA SER A 462 -18.29 10.47 -7.20
C SER A 462 -18.99 9.52 -6.23
N GLY A 463 -20.20 9.08 -6.59
CA GLY A 463 -21.04 8.25 -5.73
C GLY A 463 -21.82 8.99 -4.65
N CYS A 464 -21.76 10.33 -4.59
CA CYS A 464 -22.63 11.11 -3.70
C CYS A 464 -24.12 10.75 -3.94
N PRO A 465 -24.89 10.39 -2.89
CA PRO A 465 -26.33 10.12 -3.03
C PRO A 465 -27.12 11.27 -3.67
N PRO A 466 -28.17 10.98 -4.46
CA PRO A 466 -29.07 11.99 -5.02
C PRO A 466 -30.09 12.52 -4.01
N ARG A 467 -30.68 13.69 -4.28
CA ARG A 467 -31.72 14.38 -3.49
C ARG A 467 -31.27 14.82 -2.09
N ILE A 468 -29.98 15.13 -1.94
CA ILE A 468 -29.45 15.82 -0.76
C ILE A 468 -29.45 17.33 -1.06
N PRO A 469 -30.10 18.18 -0.24
CA PRO A 469 -30.08 19.62 -0.44
C PRO A 469 -28.68 20.16 -0.08
N ILE A 470 -28.01 20.82 -1.02
CA ILE A 470 -26.65 21.33 -0.81
C ILE A 470 -26.32 22.54 -1.70
N SER A 471 -25.61 23.52 -1.16
CA SER A 471 -25.22 24.76 -1.84
C SER A 471 -23.74 25.11 -1.64
N GLU A 472 -23.28 26.23 -2.21
CA GLU A 472 -21.89 26.69 -2.05
C GLU A 472 -21.63 27.16 -0.60
N GLU A 473 -22.65 27.66 0.11
CA GLU A 473 -22.57 28.11 1.50
C GLU A 473 -22.25 26.97 2.49
N ASP A 474 -22.81 25.77 2.28
CA ASP A 474 -22.52 24.57 3.09
C ASP A 474 -21.02 24.24 3.08
N LEU A 475 -20.39 24.34 1.90
CA LEU A 475 -18.97 24.09 1.71
C LEU A 475 -18.14 25.28 2.20
N GLN A 476 -18.60 26.51 1.95
CA GLN A 476 -17.89 27.72 2.31
C GLN A 476 -17.72 27.86 3.82
N PHE A 477 -18.68 27.42 4.63
CA PHE A 477 -18.55 27.40 6.09
C PHE A 477 -17.30 26.63 6.56
N GLU A 478 -17.12 25.40 6.09
CA GLU A 478 -15.98 24.55 6.47
C GLU A 478 -14.66 25.04 5.85
N LEU A 479 -14.70 25.59 4.63
CA LEU A 479 -13.55 26.22 4.00
C LEU A 479 -13.11 27.50 4.73
N ASP A 480 -14.06 28.31 5.21
CA ASP A 480 -13.81 29.51 6.02
C ASP A 480 -13.22 29.16 7.39
N ARG A 481 -13.60 28.03 8.01
CA ARG A 481 -12.92 27.49 9.21
C ARG A 481 -11.48 27.05 8.91
N ARG A 482 -11.18 26.64 7.68
CA ARG A 482 -9.89 26.07 7.25
C ARG A 482 -8.90 27.08 6.64
N ARG A 483 -9.39 28.21 6.10
CA ARG A 483 -8.58 29.20 5.34
C ARG A 483 -7.41 29.78 6.16
N PRO A 484 -6.30 30.19 5.51
CA PRO A 484 -5.20 30.87 6.20
C PRO A 484 -5.57 32.30 6.64
N GLY A 485 -4.71 32.94 7.42
CA GLY A 485 -4.80 34.39 7.71
C GLY A 485 -5.89 34.83 8.68
N GLN A 486 -6.65 33.90 9.25
CA GLN A 486 -7.68 34.16 10.27
C GLN A 486 -7.10 34.85 11.52
N SER A 487 -5.91 34.44 11.95
CA SER A 487 -5.37 34.84 13.25
C SER A 487 -3.85 34.98 13.27
N ARG A 488 -3.36 35.78 14.22
CA ARG A 488 -1.95 36.07 14.49
C ARG A 488 -1.08 34.85 14.84
N ILE A 489 -1.68 33.70 15.13
CA ILE A 489 -1.00 32.42 15.44
C ILE A 489 -1.01 31.44 14.25
N THR A 490 -1.51 31.86 13.08
CA THR A 490 -1.51 31.10 11.82
C THR A 490 -0.72 31.84 10.74
N THR A 491 -0.53 31.25 9.56
CA THR A 491 0.18 31.93 8.46
C THR A 491 -0.57 33.18 7.97
N PRO A 492 0.10 34.34 7.83
CA PRO A 492 -0.54 35.60 7.40
C PRO A 492 -0.75 35.68 5.87
N ARG A 493 -1.26 34.60 5.26
CA ARG A 493 -1.72 34.56 3.85
C ARG A 493 -3.21 34.88 3.81
N LYS A 494 -3.65 35.74 2.89
CA LYS A 494 -5.05 36.15 2.77
C LYS A 494 -5.68 35.54 1.52
N GLU A 495 -5.97 34.25 1.62
CA GLU A 495 -6.77 33.52 0.64
C GLU A 495 -8.21 33.46 1.14
N THR A 496 -9.20 33.68 0.26
CA THR A 496 -10.62 33.60 0.63
C THR A 496 -11.15 32.17 0.68
N ASP A 497 -10.42 31.22 0.09
CA ASP A 497 -10.80 29.81 -0.13
C ASP A 497 -12.22 29.64 -0.73
N THR A 498 -12.68 30.64 -1.51
CA THR A 498 -14.03 30.71 -2.09
C THR A 498 -14.30 29.56 -3.08
N CYS A 499 -15.24 28.68 -2.75
CA CYS A 499 -15.63 27.58 -3.63
C CYS A 499 -16.66 27.96 -4.69
N ARG A 500 -16.64 27.23 -5.80
CA ARG A 500 -17.71 27.15 -6.78
C ARG A 500 -18.01 25.71 -7.14
N ILE A 501 -19.28 25.36 -7.27
CA ILE A 501 -19.72 24.02 -7.68
C ILE A 501 -20.08 24.05 -9.18
N LEU A 502 -19.49 23.12 -9.94
CA LEU A 502 -19.50 23.13 -11.41
C LEU A 502 -20.32 21.98 -12.03
N SER A 503 -20.71 20.98 -11.24
CA SER A 503 -21.51 19.82 -11.67
C SER A 503 -22.13 19.10 -10.47
N GLY A 504 -23.00 18.12 -10.72
CA GLY A 504 -23.55 17.21 -9.70
C GLY A 504 -24.68 17.78 -8.83
N ILE A 505 -25.09 19.03 -9.09
CA ILE A 505 -26.23 19.70 -8.46
C ILE A 505 -27.20 20.18 -9.54
N TYR A 506 -28.50 20.05 -9.27
CA TYR A 506 -29.59 20.68 -10.01
C TYR A 506 -30.65 21.14 -9.01
N ASP A 507 -31.14 22.37 -9.15
CA ASP A 507 -32.17 22.97 -8.28
C ASP A 507 -31.88 22.82 -6.77
N GLY A 508 -30.65 23.13 -6.36
CA GLY A 508 -30.18 23.01 -4.97
C GLY A 508 -30.03 21.58 -4.43
N MET A 509 -30.28 20.55 -5.26
CA MET A 509 -30.24 19.14 -4.88
C MET A 509 -29.12 18.39 -5.60
N THR A 510 -28.49 17.42 -4.91
CA THR A 510 -27.54 16.50 -5.56
C THR A 510 -28.23 15.62 -6.60
N THR A 511 -27.60 15.45 -7.77
CA THR A 511 -28.16 14.67 -8.89
C THR A 511 -27.87 13.17 -8.81
N GLY A 512 -26.98 12.74 -7.91
CA GLY A 512 -26.39 11.40 -7.92
C GLY A 512 -25.25 11.22 -8.94
N THR A 513 -24.91 12.27 -9.70
CA THR A 513 -23.74 12.30 -10.60
C THR A 513 -22.60 13.13 -9.99
N SER A 514 -21.40 13.04 -10.57
CA SER A 514 -20.19 13.57 -9.92
C SER A 514 -20.24 15.09 -9.67
N ILE A 515 -19.99 15.49 -8.42
CA ILE A 515 -19.93 16.89 -7.99
C ILE A 515 -18.50 17.40 -8.16
N CYS A 516 -18.30 18.40 -9.02
CA CYS A 516 -17.01 19.07 -9.19
C CYS A 516 -17.00 20.40 -8.43
N VAL A 517 -16.02 20.58 -7.54
CA VAL A 517 -15.82 21.81 -6.77
C VAL A 517 -14.48 22.43 -7.17
N PHE A 518 -14.46 23.74 -7.42
CA PHE A 518 -13.29 24.51 -7.79
C PHE A 518 -13.07 25.70 -6.84
N VAL A 519 -11.82 25.97 -6.47
CA VAL A 519 -11.39 27.11 -5.65
C VAL A 519 -10.16 27.76 -6.30
N PRO A 520 -10.21 29.05 -6.67
CA PRO A 520 -9.04 29.75 -7.24
C PRO A 520 -7.94 29.98 -6.19
N ASN A 521 -6.71 30.22 -6.67
CA ASN A 521 -5.56 30.61 -5.84
C ASN A 521 -5.27 32.12 -6.05
N THR A 522 -5.30 32.92 -4.99
CA THR A 522 -5.39 34.40 -5.08
C THR A 522 -4.24 35.20 -4.46
N ASP A 523 -3.53 34.70 -3.43
CA ASP A 523 -2.38 35.37 -2.78
C ASP A 523 -1.04 34.77 -3.25
N GLN A 524 -0.92 34.58 -4.57
CA GLN A 524 0.26 33.99 -5.21
C GLN A 524 1.40 35.01 -5.32
N ARG A 525 2.53 34.73 -4.65
CA ARG A 525 3.74 35.55 -4.71
C ARG A 525 4.94 34.69 -5.10
N GLY A 526 5.21 34.58 -6.40
CA GLY A 526 6.30 33.75 -6.93
C GLY A 526 7.69 34.14 -6.41
N ASN A 527 7.92 35.43 -6.14
CA ASN A 527 9.22 35.96 -5.70
C ASN A 527 9.59 35.56 -4.26
N ASP A 528 8.63 35.17 -3.42
CA ASP A 528 8.87 34.74 -2.03
C ASP A 528 9.68 33.40 -1.96
N TYR A 529 9.94 32.73 -3.09
CA TYR A 529 10.50 31.36 -3.14
C TYR A 529 11.82 31.23 -3.94
N SER A 530 12.44 32.32 -4.38
CA SER A 530 13.67 32.27 -5.20
C SER A 530 14.82 31.52 -4.51
N GLU A 531 15.09 31.82 -3.24
CA GLU A 531 16.09 31.13 -2.41
C GLU A 531 15.76 29.64 -2.19
N MET A 532 14.47 29.29 -2.14
CA MET A 532 14.00 27.90 -1.99
C MET A 532 14.10 27.07 -3.28
N SER A 533 14.43 27.69 -4.42
CA SER A 533 14.69 26.95 -5.68
C SER A 533 16.01 26.19 -5.66
N LEU A 534 17.02 26.72 -4.95
CA LEU A 534 18.41 26.23 -4.98
C LEU A 534 18.64 25.05 -4.03
N ALA A 535 17.91 25.02 -2.91
CA ALA A 535 18.09 24.08 -1.82
C ALA A 535 16.86 23.18 -1.60
N TYR A 536 17.04 22.10 -0.85
CA TYR A 536 15.94 21.34 -0.26
C TYR A 536 15.57 21.90 1.11
N ARG A 537 14.27 22.09 1.41
CA ARG A 537 13.84 22.46 2.77
C ARG A 537 13.94 21.23 3.70
N PRO A 538 14.65 21.31 4.84
CA PRO A 538 14.69 20.22 5.82
C PRO A 538 13.29 19.80 6.25
N SER A 539 13.08 18.48 6.41
CA SER A 539 11.77 17.90 6.80
C SER A 539 10.59 18.29 5.88
N HIS A 540 10.84 18.74 4.65
CA HIS A 540 9.82 18.97 3.62
C HIS A 540 9.91 17.91 2.51
N ALA A 541 8.90 17.82 1.65
CA ALA A 541 8.82 16.80 0.61
C ALA A 541 9.78 17.01 -0.58
N ASP A 542 10.59 18.08 -0.58
CA ASP A 542 11.27 18.61 -1.77
C ASP A 542 12.23 17.60 -2.42
N ALA A 543 13.13 17.01 -1.61
CA ALA A 543 14.09 16.01 -2.09
C ALA A 543 13.38 14.73 -2.53
N THR A 544 12.39 14.27 -1.75
CA THR A 544 11.60 13.08 -2.08
C THR A 544 10.77 13.23 -3.36
N TYR A 545 10.38 14.46 -3.76
CA TYR A 545 9.75 14.71 -5.06
C TYR A 545 10.76 14.59 -6.21
N ASP A 546 11.95 15.18 -6.09
CA ASP A 546 13.00 15.00 -7.09
C ASP A 546 13.43 13.53 -7.21
N PHE A 547 13.53 12.79 -6.10
CA PHE A 547 13.88 11.36 -6.10
C PHE A 547 12.77 10.47 -6.70
N LYS A 548 11.49 10.81 -6.49
CA LYS A 548 10.35 9.99 -6.94
C LYS A 548 9.89 10.30 -8.37
N TYR A 549 10.05 11.55 -8.82
CA TYR A 549 9.47 12.05 -10.06
C TYR A 549 10.48 12.76 -11.00
N GLY A 550 11.73 12.99 -10.57
CA GLY A 550 12.71 13.79 -11.31
C GLY A 550 12.40 15.30 -11.37
N LEU A 551 11.24 15.72 -10.83
CA LEU A 551 10.69 17.05 -10.96
C LEU A 551 9.92 17.45 -9.68
N ARG A 552 10.42 18.45 -8.95
CA ARG A 552 9.66 19.16 -7.90
C ARG A 552 9.06 20.48 -8.41
N ALA A 553 7.79 20.71 -8.08
CA ALA A 553 7.18 22.04 -8.19
C ALA A 553 7.67 22.93 -7.02
N ILE A 554 8.66 23.77 -7.31
CA ILE A 554 9.40 24.58 -6.32
C ILE A 554 8.47 25.51 -5.52
N GLN A 555 7.53 26.19 -6.19
CA GLN A 555 6.65 27.16 -5.55
C GLN A 555 5.62 26.46 -4.64
N GLY A 556 5.55 26.89 -3.37
CA GLY A 556 4.58 26.41 -2.38
C GLY A 556 4.63 24.91 -1.99
N GLY A 557 5.57 24.13 -2.54
CA GLY A 557 5.55 22.67 -2.46
C GLY A 557 4.56 21.98 -3.41
N GLY A 558 4.05 22.71 -4.41
CA GLY A 558 3.17 22.18 -5.46
C GLY A 558 1.94 21.45 -4.91
N ARG A 559 1.88 20.15 -5.24
CA ARG A 559 0.81 19.20 -4.88
C ARG A 559 0.90 18.67 -3.44
N SER A 560 2.09 18.63 -2.83
CA SER A 560 2.29 18.23 -1.42
C SER A 560 1.84 19.30 -0.40
N SER A 561 1.43 20.47 -0.90
CA SER A 561 1.08 21.62 -0.10
C SER A 561 -0.27 21.44 0.60
N ALA A 562 -0.43 22.00 1.80
CA ALA A 562 -1.70 22.00 2.52
C ALA A 562 -2.85 22.75 1.78
N ARG A 563 -2.59 23.38 0.62
CA ARG A 563 -3.64 23.85 -0.31
C ARG A 563 -4.50 22.69 -0.84
N GLU A 564 -3.93 21.52 -1.11
CA GLU A 564 -4.65 20.34 -1.64
C GLU A 564 -5.85 19.95 -0.77
N THR A 565 -5.69 20.05 0.55
CA THR A 565 -6.74 19.72 1.53
C THR A 565 -7.98 20.63 1.50
N ILE A 566 -8.03 21.63 0.62
CA ILE A 566 -9.28 22.33 0.24
C ILE A 566 -10.28 21.34 -0.36
N GLY A 567 -9.85 20.50 -1.31
CA GLY A 567 -10.74 19.51 -1.93
C GLY A 567 -11.26 18.48 -0.92
N ARG A 568 -10.45 18.15 0.09
CA ARG A 568 -10.85 17.25 1.19
C ARG A 568 -11.90 17.89 2.11
N VAL A 569 -11.73 19.17 2.47
CA VAL A 569 -12.67 19.89 3.34
C VAL A 569 -13.99 20.18 2.62
N ALA A 570 -13.94 20.55 1.34
CA ALA A 570 -15.13 20.69 0.50
C ALA A 570 -15.93 19.39 0.42
N ALA A 571 -15.29 18.25 0.11
CA ALA A 571 -15.96 16.95 0.10
C ALA A 571 -16.39 16.48 1.51
N GLY A 572 -15.64 16.84 2.54
CA GLY A 572 -15.97 16.58 3.94
C GLY A 572 -17.23 17.33 4.38
N ALA A 573 -17.48 18.54 3.89
CA ALA A 573 -18.73 19.28 4.17
C ALA A 573 -19.96 18.53 3.62
N VAL A 574 -19.88 18.03 2.37
CA VAL A 574 -20.91 17.15 1.77
C VAL A 574 -21.16 15.93 2.67
N ALA A 575 -20.08 15.26 3.09
CA ALA A 575 -20.18 14.06 3.92
C ALA A 575 -20.74 14.33 5.32
N LYS A 576 -20.32 15.42 5.99
CA LYS A 576 -20.87 15.87 7.28
C LYS A 576 -22.38 16.14 7.17
N LYS A 577 -22.83 16.82 6.11
CA LYS A 577 -24.26 17.11 5.89
C LYS A 577 -25.08 15.84 5.73
N ILE A 578 -24.63 14.89 4.89
CA ILE A 578 -25.31 13.60 4.70
C ILE A 578 -25.36 12.79 6.02
N LEU A 579 -24.24 12.67 6.73
CA LEU A 579 -24.17 11.93 8.00
C LEU A 579 -25.05 12.56 9.09
N LYS A 580 -25.15 13.90 9.13
CA LYS A 580 -26.04 14.62 10.05
C LYS A 580 -27.52 14.41 9.71
N MET A 581 -27.89 14.44 8.43
CA MET A 581 -29.25 14.16 7.97
C MET A 581 -29.67 12.70 8.20
N TYR A 582 -28.74 11.74 8.05
CA TYR A 582 -29.04 10.32 8.10
C TYR A 582 -29.20 9.75 9.52
N ALA A 583 -28.30 10.10 10.44
CA ALA A 583 -28.28 9.54 11.80
C ALA A 583 -28.08 10.59 12.92
N GLY A 584 -28.19 11.88 12.61
CA GLY A 584 -27.87 12.95 13.57
C GLY A 584 -26.36 13.05 13.90
N THR A 585 -25.51 12.30 13.18
CA THR A 585 -24.05 12.20 13.36
C THR A 585 -23.41 13.57 13.51
N GLU A 586 -22.62 13.75 14.55
CA GLU A 586 -21.93 15.01 14.82
C GLU A 586 -20.43 14.76 14.95
N ILE A 587 -19.64 15.49 14.14
CA ILE A 587 -18.18 15.33 14.07
C ILE A 587 -17.58 16.70 14.42
N LEU A 588 -16.85 16.74 15.54
CA LEU A 588 -16.21 17.93 16.08
C LEU A 588 -14.76 17.61 16.40
N ALA A 589 -13.82 18.50 16.08
CA ALA A 589 -12.44 18.38 16.49
C ALA A 589 -11.94 19.64 17.21
N TYR A 590 -10.99 19.47 18.11
CA TYR A 590 -10.42 20.56 18.89
C TYR A 590 -8.95 20.33 19.22
N VAL A 591 -8.23 21.41 19.49
CA VAL A 591 -6.82 21.37 19.86
C VAL A 591 -6.71 21.02 21.34
N SER A 592 -6.16 19.84 21.63
CA SER A 592 -5.96 19.30 22.97
C SER A 592 -4.50 19.37 23.44
N GLN A 593 -3.56 19.71 22.55
CA GLN A 593 -2.18 20.01 22.93
C GLN A 593 -1.54 21.00 21.95
N VAL A 594 -0.75 21.94 22.47
CA VAL A 594 0.25 22.67 21.69
C VAL A 594 1.58 22.67 22.44
N HIS A 595 2.65 22.20 21.79
CA HIS A 595 3.97 22.04 22.39
C HIS A 595 3.93 21.26 23.73
N LYS A 596 4.21 21.93 24.85
CA LYS A 596 4.18 21.37 26.22
C LYS A 596 2.88 21.68 26.97
N VAL A 597 1.98 22.50 26.41
CA VAL A 597 0.67 22.77 26.98
C VAL A 597 -0.27 21.67 26.54
N VAL A 598 -0.55 20.73 27.45
CA VAL A 598 -1.48 19.62 27.25
C VAL A 598 -2.76 19.91 28.03
N LEU A 599 -3.91 19.72 27.39
CA LEU A 599 -5.21 19.77 28.06
C LEU A 599 -5.40 18.49 28.90
N PRO A 600 -5.66 18.57 30.21
CA PRO A 600 -5.81 17.38 31.04
C PRO A 600 -7.03 16.53 30.65
N GLU A 601 -6.94 15.23 30.87
CA GLU A 601 -8.05 14.30 30.64
C GLU A 601 -9.25 14.63 31.55
N GLY A 602 -10.47 14.45 31.04
CA GLY A 602 -11.71 14.74 31.78
C GLY A 602 -12.11 16.22 31.88
N VAL A 603 -11.24 17.18 31.52
CA VAL A 603 -11.57 18.62 31.51
C VAL A 603 -12.62 18.95 30.44
N VAL A 604 -12.59 18.25 29.30
CA VAL A 604 -13.58 18.37 28.24
C VAL A 604 -14.52 17.17 28.28
N ASP A 605 -15.80 17.44 28.49
CA ASP A 605 -16.85 16.45 28.33
C ASP A 605 -17.09 16.19 26.83
N ASN A 606 -16.59 15.05 26.34
CA ASN A 606 -16.72 14.62 24.95
C ASN A 606 -18.17 14.41 24.50
N GLU A 607 -19.14 14.26 25.41
CA GLU A 607 -20.57 14.16 25.07
C GLU A 607 -21.27 15.53 25.03
N LYS A 608 -20.68 16.58 25.64
CA LYS A 608 -21.30 17.92 25.74
C LYS A 608 -20.58 19.06 25.01
N VAL A 609 -19.29 18.92 24.66
CA VAL A 609 -18.55 20.00 23.97
C VAL A 609 -19.22 20.43 22.66
N THR A 610 -19.36 21.74 22.44
CA THR A 610 -20.06 22.31 21.27
C THR A 610 -19.11 22.98 20.27
N LEU A 611 -19.59 23.19 19.03
CA LEU A 611 -18.85 23.92 18.02
C LEU A 611 -18.55 25.37 18.44
N ASP A 612 -19.49 26.03 19.14
CA ASP A 612 -19.32 27.41 19.61
C ASP A 612 -18.19 27.53 20.64
N GLN A 613 -18.06 26.55 21.54
CA GLN A 613 -16.92 26.49 22.49
C GLN A 613 -15.59 26.34 21.74
N ILE A 614 -15.57 25.53 20.68
CA ILE A 614 -14.36 25.29 19.87
C ILE A 614 -13.99 26.53 19.05
N GLU A 615 -14.93 27.17 18.35
CA GLU A 615 -14.65 28.36 17.53
C GLU A 615 -14.56 29.67 18.34
N SER A 616 -14.84 29.65 19.65
CA SER A 616 -14.76 30.81 20.56
C SER A 616 -13.40 31.52 20.59
N ASN A 617 -12.33 30.84 20.17
CA ASN A 617 -10.97 31.33 20.28
C ASN A 617 -10.07 30.88 19.12
N ILE A 618 -9.04 31.68 18.85
CA ILE A 618 -8.16 31.54 17.68
C ILE A 618 -7.31 30.26 17.63
N VAL A 619 -7.22 29.51 18.73
CA VAL A 619 -6.44 28.25 18.81
C VAL A 619 -7.32 27.00 18.78
N ARG A 620 -8.66 27.15 18.88
CA ARG A 620 -9.65 26.07 18.88
C ARG A 620 -9.50 25.05 20.01
N CYS A 621 -9.26 25.51 21.23
CA CYS A 621 -9.36 24.70 22.45
C CYS A 621 -10.64 25.10 23.20
N PRO A 622 -11.56 24.18 23.56
CA PRO A 622 -12.85 24.53 24.17
C PRO A 622 -12.71 24.99 25.63
N ASP A 623 -11.58 24.70 26.29
CA ASP A 623 -11.22 25.28 27.59
C ASP A 623 -10.52 26.64 27.38
N PRO A 624 -11.05 27.76 27.94
CA PRO A 624 -10.46 29.09 27.76
C PRO A 624 -9.10 29.31 28.43
N GLU A 625 -8.81 28.65 29.54
CA GLU A 625 -7.55 28.80 30.28
C GLU A 625 -6.40 28.14 29.51
N TYR A 626 -6.63 26.91 29.05
CA TYR A 626 -5.70 26.17 28.22
C TYR A 626 -5.62 26.76 26.80
N ALA A 627 -6.70 27.32 26.25
CA ALA A 627 -6.65 28.10 25.02
C ALA A 627 -5.66 29.27 25.13
N GLN A 628 -5.75 30.08 26.19
CA GLN A 628 -4.83 31.21 26.41
C GLN A 628 -3.37 30.74 26.56
N LYS A 629 -3.13 29.69 27.37
CA LYS A 629 -1.80 29.07 27.53
C LYS A 629 -1.22 28.56 26.20
N MET A 630 -2.05 27.94 25.35
CA MET A 630 -1.62 27.47 24.03
C MET A 630 -1.33 28.63 23.06
N ILE A 631 -2.12 29.71 23.09
CA ILE A 631 -1.88 30.93 22.30
C ILE A 631 -0.52 31.54 22.66
N GLU A 632 -0.23 31.70 23.95
CA GLU A 632 1.05 32.23 24.45
C GLU A 632 2.24 31.34 24.06
N ALA A 633 2.09 30.02 24.15
CA ALA A 633 3.12 29.08 23.72
C ALA A 633 3.45 29.20 22.22
N ILE A 634 2.46 29.46 21.37
CA ILE A 634 2.67 29.72 19.93
C ILE A 634 3.34 31.09 19.72
N ASP A 635 2.93 32.12 20.47
CA ASP A 635 3.51 33.46 20.36
C ASP A 635 5.01 33.51 20.70
N VAL A 636 5.41 32.88 21.81
CA VAL A 636 6.82 32.81 22.23
C VAL A 636 7.71 32.18 21.15
N VAL A 637 7.17 31.20 20.42
CA VAL A 637 7.84 30.47 19.33
C VAL A 637 7.83 31.28 18.03
N ARG A 638 6.68 31.89 17.70
CA ARG A 638 6.47 32.78 16.54
C ARG A 638 7.44 33.97 16.54
N VAL A 639 7.61 34.63 17.69
CA VAL A 639 8.55 35.77 17.85
C VAL A 639 10.01 35.32 17.69
N ARG A 640 10.34 34.06 17.99
CA ARG A 640 11.68 33.47 17.82
C ARG A 640 11.94 32.94 16.39
N GLY A 641 11.03 33.18 15.45
CA GLY A 641 11.15 32.75 14.05
C GLY A 641 11.09 31.23 13.88
N ASP A 642 10.40 30.52 14.77
CA ASP A 642 10.39 29.07 14.90
C ASP A 642 8.95 28.51 14.83
N SER A 643 8.75 27.20 14.99
CA SER A 643 7.41 26.57 14.97
C SER A 643 7.20 25.47 16.02
N VAL A 644 5.93 25.14 16.29
CA VAL A 644 5.52 24.06 17.21
C VAL A 644 4.42 23.18 16.61
N GLY A 645 4.44 21.90 17.03
CA GLY A 645 3.40 20.92 16.78
C GLY A 645 2.44 20.78 17.96
N GLY A 646 1.59 19.77 17.92
CA GLY A 646 0.54 19.56 18.91
C GLY A 646 -0.40 18.40 18.55
N VAL A 647 -1.53 18.32 19.22
CA VAL A 647 -2.53 17.24 19.05
C VAL A 647 -3.92 17.85 18.83
N VAL A 648 -4.63 17.30 17.85
CA VAL A 648 -6.08 17.49 17.68
C VAL A 648 -6.77 16.27 18.29
N THR A 649 -7.71 16.47 19.21
CA THR A 649 -8.72 15.46 19.55
C THR A 649 -9.89 15.60 18.59
N CYS A 650 -10.43 14.51 18.08
CA CYS A 650 -11.68 14.49 17.32
C CYS A 650 -12.66 13.52 17.96
N ILE A 651 -13.92 13.94 18.01
CA ILE A 651 -15.05 13.13 18.45
C ILE A 651 -16.05 12.98 17.31
N ALA A 652 -16.67 11.80 17.21
CA ALA A 652 -17.84 11.57 16.37
C ALA A 652 -18.95 10.91 17.19
N ARG A 653 -20.02 11.68 17.46
CA ARG A 653 -21.23 11.25 18.19
C ARG A 653 -22.28 10.72 17.23
N ASN A 654 -23.19 9.89 17.72
CA ASN A 654 -24.31 9.31 16.97
C ASN A 654 -23.86 8.57 15.69
N VAL A 655 -22.65 7.98 15.70
CA VAL A 655 -22.17 7.18 14.57
C VAL A 655 -22.99 5.89 14.50
N PRO A 656 -23.56 5.53 13.33
CA PRO A 656 -24.28 4.27 13.16
C PRO A 656 -23.47 3.06 13.64
N ARG A 657 -24.14 2.08 14.25
CA ARG A 657 -23.51 0.81 14.66
C ARG A 657 -23.26 -0.06 13.44
N GLY A 658 -22.16 -0.82 13.46
CA GLY A 658 -21.85 -1.77 12.39
C GLY A 658 -21.11 -1.19 11.17
N LEU A 659 -20.52 0.00 11.26
CA LEU A 659 -19.66 0.56 10.20
C LEU A 659 -18.23 0.03 10.34
N GLY A 660 -17.59 -0.34 9.21
CA GLY A 660 -16.25 -0.93 9.18
C GLY A 660 -16.23 -2.43 8.91
N CYS A 661 -15.06 -2.96 8.53
CA CYS A 661 -14.86 -4.39 8.26
C CYS A 661 -13.94 -5.04 9.31
N PRO A 662 -14.08 -6.34 9.63
CA PRO A 662 -13.32 -6.96 10.72
C PRO A 662 -11.84 -7.32 10.43
N VAL A 663 -11.32 -7.06 9.21
CA VAL A 663 -10.01 -7.60 8.78
C VAL A 663 -9.00 -6.54 8.28
N PHE A 664 -9.09 -6.11 7.02
CA PHE A 664 -8.12 -5.19 6.40
C PHE A 664 -8.62 -3.75 6.38
N ASP A 665 -9.87 -3.54 5.95
CA ASP A 665 -10.55 -2.25 5.91
C ASP A 665 -11.28 -1.97 7.25
N LYS A 666 -10.55 -2.11 8.35
CA LYS A 666 -11.07 -1.81 9.69
C LYS A 666 -11.35 -0.32 9.84
N LEU A 667 -12.41 0.04 10.58
CA LEU A 667 -12.79 1.44 10.75
C LEU A 667 -11.65 2.27 11.36
N GLU A 668 -10.96 1.75 12.39
CA GLU A 668 -9.80 2.41 12.99
C GLU A 668 -8.58 2.47 12.03
N ALA A 669 -8.47 1.54 11.08
CA ALA A 669 -7.38 1.51 10.09
C ALA A 669 -7.62 2.48 8.92
N ASP A 670 -8.85 2.58 8.41
CA ASP A 670 -9.22 3.59 7.41
C ASP A 670 -9.20 5.01 8.02
N LEU A 671 -9.63 5.18 9.28
CA LEU A 671 -9.44 6.43 10.03
C LEU A 671 -7.96 6.76 10.21
N ALA A 672 -7.12 5.81 10.63
CA ALA A 672 -5.67 6.02 10.75
C ALA A 672 -5.04 6.44 9.42
N LYS A 673 -5.38 5.76 8.32
CA LYS A 673 -4.97 6.09 6.95
C LYS A 673 -5.45 7.48 6.52
N ALA A 674 -6.69 7.83 6.85
CA ALA A 674 -7.25 9.15 6.57
C ALA A 674 -6.46 10.26 7.29
N MET A 675 -6.21 10.11 8.60
CA MET A 675 -5.47 11.09 9.39
C MET A 675 -3.99 11.15 9.01
N LEU A 676 -3.32 10.02 8.85
CA LEU A 676 -1.90 9.96 8.46
C LEU A 676 -1.63 10.44 7.02
N SER A 677 -2.69 10.62 6.21
CA SER A 677 -2.61 11.27 4.89
C SER A 677 -2.70 12.80 4.94
N LEU A 678 -2.98 13.40 6.09
CA LEU A 678 -3.02 14.86 6.27
C LEU A 678 -1.60 15.44 6.40
N PRO A 679 -1.36 16.67 5.89
CA PRO A 679 -0.06 17.34 6.04
C PRO A 679 0.41 17.43 7.50
N ALA A 680 1.70 17.21 7.71
CA ALA A 680 2.39 17.27 9.01
C ALA A 680 1.95 16.27 10.09
N THR A 681 1.06 15.31 9.84
CA THR A 681 0.73 14.27 10.83
C THR A 681 1.89 13.29 11.06
N LYS A 682 1.95 12.73 12.28
CA LYS A 682 2.97 11.77 12.73
C LYS A 682 2.44 10.65 13.62
N GLY A 683 1.22 10.77 14.17
CA GLY A 683 0.61 9.75 15.00
C GLY A 683 -0.92 9.83 14.97
N PHE A 684 -1.55 8.68 15.25
CA PHE A 684 -2.99 8.50 15.36
C PHE A 684 -3.26 7.55 16.53
N GLU A 685 -4.25 7.88 17.36
CA GLU A 685 -4.75 7.05 18.44
C GLU A 685 -6.29 7.00 18.38
N VAL A 686 -6.88 5.89 18.84
CA VAL A 686 -8.33 5.75 19.06
C VAL A 686 -8.58 5.28 20.49
N GLY A 687 -9.62 5.83 21.14
CA GLY A 687 -9.97 5.55 22.52
C GLY A 687 -8.82 5.82 23.49
N SER A 688 -8.43 4.80 24.23
CA SER A 688 -7.30 4.80 25.17
C SER A 688 -5.91 4.82 24.51
N GLY A 689 -5.81 4.68 23.19
CA GLY A 689 -4.57 4.91 22.44
C GLY A 689 -3.38 4.11 22.95
N PHE A 690 -2.22 4.76 23.04
CA PHE A 690 -1.02 4.16 23.66
C PHE A 690 -1.15 4.03 25.18
N ALA A 691 -1.98 4.82 25.86
CA ALA A 691 -2.18 4.71 27.31
C ALA A 691 -2.82 3.35 27.71
N GLY A 692 -3.68 2.80 26.85
CA GLY A 692 -4.26 1.47 27.03
C GLY A 692 -3.22 0.33 27.09
N THR A 693 -2.00 0.54 26.58
CA THR A 693 -0.92 -0.48 26.61
C THR A 693 -0.31 -0.70 28.00
N PHE A 694 -0.62 0.16 28.98
CA PHE A 694 -0.18 0.03 30.37
C PHE A 694 -1.23 -0.63 31.29
N MET A 695 -2.39 -1.02 30.75
CA MET A 695 -3.54 -1.53 31.51
C MET A 695 -3.64 -3.06 31.43
N ALA A 696 -4.08 -3.70 32.52
CA ALA A 696 -4.52 -5.10 32.47
C ALA A 696 -5.87 -5.22 31.75
N GLY A 697 -6.17 -6.39 31.17
CA GLY A 697 -7.45 -6.61 30.46
C GLY A 697 -8.69 -6.37 31.32
N SER A 698 -8.64 -6.69 32.62
CA SER A 698 -9.69 -6.39 33.60
C SER A 698 -9.88 -4.90 33.89
N GLU A 699 -8.86 -4.07 33.62
CA GLU A 699 -8.93 -2.62 33.77
C GLU A 699 -9.27 -1.94 32.44
N HIS A 700 -8.92 -2.56 31.30
CA HIS A 700 -9.11 -2.02 29.96
C HIS A 700 -10.51 -2.28 29.39
N ASN A 701 -11.07 -3.47 29.62
CA ASN A 701 -12.32 -3.91 29.02
C ASN A 701 -13.48 -2.93 29.27
N ASP A 702 -14.25 -2.67 28.22
CA ASP A 702 -15.46 -1.86 28.27
C ASP A 702 -16.68 -2.76 28.50
N GLU A 703 -17.12 -2.86 29.77
CA GLU A 703 -18.22 -3.74 30.17
C GLU A 703 -19.56 -3.35 29.54
N PHE A 704 -20.30 -4.31 28.97
CA PHE A 704 -21.62 -4.07 28.40
C PHE A 704 -22.72 -3.98 29.45
N PHE A 705 -23.71 -3.12 29.21
CA PHE A 705 -24.92 -2.96 30.01
C PHE A 705 -26.12 -2.59 29.14
N MET A 706 -27.33 -2.61 29.70
CA MET A 706 -28.55 -2.11 29.07
C MET A 706 -28.90 -0.74 29.66
N ASP A 707 -29.08 0.29 28.81
CA ASP A 707 -29.54 1.61 29.25
C ASP A 707 -31.05 1.66 29.53
N GLU A 708 -31.51 2.80 30.06
CA GLU A 708 -32.92 3.02 30.43
C GLU A 708 -33.87 2.98 29.22
N GLN A 709 -33.34 3.17 28.01
CA GLN A 709 -34.07 3.08 26.75
C GLN A 709 -34.02 1.65 26.15
N GLY A 710 -33.36 0.70 26.81
CA GLY A 710 -33.25 -0.69 26.39
C GLY A 710 -32.18 -0.96 25.33
N ASN A 711 -31.23 -0.05 25.10
CA ASN A 711 -30.10 -0.28 24.21
C ASN A 711 -28.92 -0.91 24.96
N MET A 712 -28.20 -1.80 24.28
CA MET A 712 -26.90 -2.25 24.77
C MET A 712 -25.86 -1.13 24.61
N ARG A 713 -25.11 -0.81 25.67
CA ARG A 713 -24.07 0.24 25.73
C ARG A 713 -22.87 -0.25 26.55
N THR A 714 -21.76 0.50 26.58
CA THR A 714 -20.59 0.16 27.42
C THR A 714 -20.37 1.13 28.58
N ARG A 715 -20.03 0.61 29.76
CA ARG A 715 -19.78 1.37 31.00
C ARG A 715 -18.64 2.38 30.88
N THR A 716 -17.69 2.09 30.02
CA THR A 716 -16.56 2.92 29.65
C THR A 716 -16.38 2.90 28.13
N ASN A 717 -15.48 3.72 27.61
CA ASN A 717 -15.24 3.85 26.17
C ASN A 717 -13.72 3.88 25.86
N ARG A 718 -12.98 2.92 26.41
CA ARG A 718 -11.52 2.78 26.21
C ARG A 718 -11.18 2.24 24.83
N SER A 719 -12.12 1.58 24.15
CA SER A 719 -12.02 1.22 22.73
C SER A 719 -12.28 2.40 21.78
N GLY A 720 -12.87 3.51 22.27
CA GLY A 720 -13.10 4.73 21.49
C GLY A 720 -14.14 4.57 20.38
N GLY A 721 -15.29 3.99 20.69
CA GLY A 721 -16.43 3.80 19.78
C GLY A 721 -16.27 2.69 18.74
N ILE A 722 -15.11 2.02 18.73
CA ILE A 722 -14.77 0.98 17.74
C ILE A 722 -14.31 -0.29 18.46
N GLN A 723 -14.85 -1.45 18.07
CA GLN A 723 -14.49 -2.76 18.61
C GLN A 723 -14.37 -3.77 17.46
N GLY A 724 -13.29 -4.56 17.42
CA GLY A 724 -13.08 -5.60 16.41
C GLY A 724 -12.88 -5.13 14.96
N GLY A 725 -12.79 -3.82 14.70
CA GLY A 725 -12.80 -3.23 13.35
C GLY A 725 -14.07 -2.44 13.00
N ILE A 726 -15.04 -2.40 13.92
CA ILE A 726 -16.45 -2.04 13.65
C ILE A 726 -16.95 -1.04 14.70
N SER A 727 -17.77 -0.05 14.32
CA SER A 727 -18.38 0.89 15.27
C SER A 727 -19.39 0.21 16.21
N ASN A 728 -19.24 0.41 17.53
CA ASN A 728 -20.13 -0.19 18.54
C ASN A 728 -21.33 0.69 18.93
N GLY A 729 -21.30 1.99 18.57
CA GLY A 729 -22.36 2.97 18.82
C GLY A 729 -22.07 3.97 19.93
N GLU A 730 -20.98 3.80 20.68
CA GLU A 730 -20.46 4.86 21.54
C GLU A 730 -19.69 5.91 20.72
N THR A 731 -19.51 7.10 21.27
CA THR A 731 -18.77 8.20 20.62
C THR A 731 -17.37 7.74 20.21
N ILE A 732 -17.06 7.86 18.91
CA ILE A 732 -15.70 7.57 18.43
C ILE A 732 -14.80 8.72 18.87
N ASN A 733 -13.79 8.42 19.68
CA ASN A 733 -12.82 9.37 20.21
C ASN A 733 -11.42 9.04 19.66
N MET A 734 -10.74 10.02 19.07
CA MET A 734 -9.43 9.83 18.44
C MET A 734 -8.50 11.03 18.64
N ARG A 735 -7.19 10.79 18.64
CA ARG A 735 -6.15 11.82 18.78
C ARG A 735 -5.19 11.79 17.61
N ILE A 736 -4.91 12.95 17.00
CA ILE A 736 -4.07 13.10 15.81
C ILE A 736 -2.90 14.01 16.15
N ALA A 737 -1.68 13.46 16.11
CA ALA A 737 -0.46 14.20 16.43
C ALA A 737 0.17 14.83 15.18
N PHE A 738 0.44 16.14 15.25
CA PHE A 738 1.04 16.95 14.20
C PHE A 738 2.43 17.46 14.61
N LYS A 739 3.41 17.32 13.72
CA LYS A 739 4.76 17.87 13.93
C LYS A 739 4.79 19.41 13.75
N PRO A 740 5.85 20.08 14.23
CA PRO A 740 6.10 21.48 13.89
C PRO A 740 6.20 21.74 12.37
N THR A 741 5.86 22.95 11.96
CA THR A 741 5.99 23.43 10.58
C THR A 741 7.45 23.43 10.15
N SER A 742 7.82 22.61 9.15
CA SER A 742 9.22 22.45 8.71
C SER A 742 9.90 23.73 8.19
N THR A 743 9.10 24.71 7.74
CA THR A 743 9.63 25.96 7.17
C THR A 743 9.59 27.04 8.24
N ILE A 744 10.77 27.39 8.76
CA ILE A 744 10.98 28.35 9.86
C ILE A 744 11.99 29.43 9.44
N GLY A 745 11.91 30.61 10.08
CA GLY A 745 12.77 31.75 9.78
C GLY A 745 14.19 31.62 10.32
N LYS A 746 14.47 30.61 11.15
CA LYS A 746 15.84 30.26 11.59
C LYS A 746 16.67 29.69 10.44
N LYS A 747 17.98 29.94 10.50
CA LYS A 747 18.99 29.35 9.61
C LYS A 747 19.10 27.84 9.84
N GLN A 748 19.01 27.05 8.77
CA GLN A 748 19.10 25.59 8.80
C GLN A 748 20.12 25.08 7.79
N LYS A 749 20.93 24.08 8.18
CA LYS A 749 21.78 23.34 7.24
C LYS A 749 20.94 22.43 6.33
N THR A 750 21.34 22.32 5.07
CA THR A 750 20.71 21.43 4.07
C THR A 750 21.68 21.18 2.90
N VAL A 751 21.20 20.58 1.80
CA VAL A 751 21.95 20.44 0.54
C VAL A 751 21.20 21.05 -0.65
N THR A 752 21.95 21.42 -1.69
CA THR A 752 21.41 21.82 -2.99
C THR A 752 20.92 20.61 -3.80
N ARG A 753 20.20 20.87 -4.91
CA ARG A 753 19.87 19.83 -5.90
C ARG A 753 21.13 19.14 -6.44
N ASP A 754 22.21 19.90 -6.58
CA ASP A 754 23.53 19.47 -7.02
C ASP A 754 24.36 18.81 -5.90
N ARG A 755 23.73 18.42 -4.79
CA ARG A 755 24.32 17.68 -3.64
C ARG A 755 25.41 18.43 -2.86
N HIS A 756 25.53 19.74 -3.00
CA HIS A 756 26.47 20.55 -2.22
C HIS A 756 25.85 20.96 -0.88
N GLU A 757 26.60 20.92 0.22
CA GLU A 757 26.13 21.48 1.50
C GLU A 757 25.87 22.98 1.39
N THR A 758 24.79 23.45 2.01
CA THR A 758 24.42 24.86 2.02
C THR A 758 23.58 25.21 3.25
N ASP A 759 23.41 26.51 3.48
CA ASP A 759 22.56 27.06 4.53
C ASP A 759 21.30 27.68 3.92
N LEU A 760 20.12 27.29 4.43
CA LEU A 760 18.84 27.87 4.04
C LEU A 760 18.25 28.70 5.18
N ILE A 761 17.86 29.94 4.88
CA ILE A 761 17.05 30.79 5.75
C ILE A 761 15.72 30.98 5.02
N ALA A 762 14.64 30.34 5.49
CA ALA A 762 13.37 30.44 4.78
C ALA A 762 12.66 31.77 5.07
N ARG A 763 12.88 32.74 4.20
CA ARG A 763 12.16 34.02 4.18
C ARG A 763 10.73 33.77 3.67
N GLY A 764 9.70 34.02 4.48
CA GLY A 764 8.33 33.85 4.02
C GLY A 764 7.24 33.80 5.10
N ARG A 765 6.00 33.65 4.64
CA ARG A 765 4.79 33.56 5.45
C ARG A 765 4.44 32.09 5.74
N HIS A 766 4.75 31.64 6.96
CA HIS A 766 4.61 30.25 7.42
C HIS A 766 3.76 30.19 8.70
N ASP A 767 3.05 29.08 8.93
CA ASP A 767 2.27 28.86 10.16
C ASP A 767 3.25 28.56 11.32
N PRO A 768 3.24 29.30 12.44
CA PRO A 768 4.04 28.95 13.62
C PRO A 768 3.47 27.73 14.35
N CYS A 769 2.18 27.44 14.15
CA CYS A 769 1.53 26.19 14.53
C CYS A 769 0.44 25.85 13.49
N VAL A 770 0.45 24.62 12.97
CA VAL A 770 -0.58 24.16 11.99
C VAL A 770 -1.87 23.69 12.64
N VAL A 771 -1.83 23.37 13.94
CA VAL A 771 -2.85 22.56 14.63
C VAL A 771 -4.24 23.22 14.66
N PRO A 772 -4.41 24.54 14.90
CA PRO A 772 -5.73 25.19 14.85
C PRO A 772 -6.41 25.12 13.48
N ARG A 773 -5.63 25.09 12.40
CA ARG A 773 -6.15 24.96 11.01
C ARG A 773 -6.36 23.50 10.60
N ALA A 774 -5.78 22.55 11.34
CA ALA A 774 -5.99 21.12 11.12
C ALA A 774 -7.34 20.61 11.64
N VAL A 775 -7.99 21.32 12.58
CA VAL A 775 -9.33 20.97 13.12
C VAL A 775 -10.37 20.62 12.03
N PRO A 776 -10.76 21.53 11.12
CA PRO A 776 -11.73 21.19 10.06
C PRO A 776 -11.18 20.18 9.04
N MET A 777 -9.86 20.05 8.90
CA MET A 777 -9.24 19.04 8.04
C MET A 777 -9.35 17.62 8.63
N VAL A 778 -9.31 17.49 9.95
CA VAL A 778 -9.53 16.23 10.68
C VAL A 778 -11.01 15.85 10.61
N GLU A 779 -11.93 16.77 10.94
CA GLU A 779 -13.38 16.53 10.87
C GLU A 779 -13.82 16.06 9.47
N ALA A 780 -13.33 16.74 8.42
CA ALA A 780 -13.58 16.37 7.04
C ALA A 780 -13.12 14.94 6.71
N MET A 781 -11.90 14.56 7.11
CA MET A 781 -11.38 13.22 6.84
C MET A 781 -12.10 12.12 7.65
N VAL A 782 -12.61 12.42 8.85
CA VAL A 782 -13.49 11.50 9.59
C VAL A 782 -14.81 11.31 8.86
N ALA A 783 -15.43 12.42 8.41
CA ALA A 783 -16.70 12.38 7.69
C ALA A 783 -16.62 11.57 6.37
N LEU A 784 -15.53 11.72 5.62
CA LEU A 784 -15.29 10.94 4.40
C LEU A 784 -15.22 9.43 4.68
N VAL A 785 -14.50 9.00 5.72
CA VAL A 785 -14.44 7.56 6.09
C VAL A 785 -15.79 7.04 6.57
N LEU A 786 -16.48 7.80 7.43
CA LEU A 786 -17.78 7.36 7.98
C LEU A 786 -18.85 7.25 6.90
N LEU A 787 -18.89 8.15 5.91
CA LEU A 787 -19.84 8.05 4.81
C LEU A 787 -19.49 6.91 3.83
N ASP A 788 -18.21 6.73 3.51
CA ASP A 788 -17.76 5.63 2.63
C ASP A 788 -18.10 4.25 3.23
N GLN A 789 -17.89 4.10 4.54
CA GLN A 789 -18.23 2.89 5.29
C GLN A 789 -19.74 2.73 5.51
N LEU A 790 -20.52 3.81 5.66
CA LEU A 790 -21.98 3.76 5.67
C LEU A 790 -22.54 3.29 4.32
N MET A 791 -21.99 3.78 3.21
CA MET A 791 -22.39 3.34 1.88
C MET A 791 -22.01 1.88 1.62
N ALA A 792 -20.82 1.45 2.07
CA ALA A 792 -20.41 0.04 2.03
C ALA A 792 -21.37 -0.87 2.81
N GLN A 793 -21.66 -0.52 4.07
CA GLN A 793 -22.59 -1.25 4.93
C GLN A 793 -24.01 -1.28 4.36
N THR A 794 -24.48 -0.19 3.74
CA THR A 794 -25.78 -0.16 3.07
C THR A 794 -25.81 -1.08 1.85
N ALA A 795 -24.76 -1.07 1.02
CA ALA A 795 -24.68 -1.90 -0.19
C ALA A 795 -24.52 -3.40 0.11
N GLN A 796 -23.81 -3.75 1.18
CA GLN A 796 -23.57 -5.16 1.57
C GLN A 796 -24.69 -5.71 2.48
N GLY A 797 -25.11 -4.95 3.49
CA GLY A 797 -26.10 -5.36 4.48
C GLY A 797 -27.55 -5.20 4.04
N GLY A 798 -27.85 -4.25 3.15
CA GLY A 798 -29.21 -3.91 2.73
C GLY A 798 -29.89 -4.91 1.77
N LEU A 799 -29.22 -6.00 1.38
CA LEU A 799 -29.78 -7.01 0.46
C LEU A 799 -30.89 -7.86 1.10
N PHE A 800 -30.91 -7.97 2.43
CA PHE A 800 -31.92 -8.70 3.20
C PHE A 800 -32.41 -7.85 4.37
N PRO A 801 -33.64 -8.08 4.90
CA PRO A 801 -34.12 -7.38 6.09
C PRO A 801 -33.19 -7.59 7.29
N ALA A 802 -32.92 -6.51 8.02
CA ALA A 802 -32.11 -6.57 9.24
C ALA A 802 -32.76 -7.47 10.30
N ASN A 803 -31.96 -8.27 10.98
CA ASN A 803 -32.40 -9.10 12.11
C ASN A 803 -32.67 -8.21 13.33
N ALA A 804 -33.90 -7.73 13.48
CA ALA A 804 -34.31 -6.79 14.52
C ALA A 804 -34.09 -7.26 15.98
N ALA A 805 -33.76 -8.54 16.21
CA ALA A 805 -33.38 -9.05 17.54
C ALA A 805 -31.90 -8.83 17.90
N LEU A 806 -31.04 -8.52 16.93
CA LEU A 806 -29.58 -8.37 17.10
C LEU A 806 -28.98 -7.13 16.41
N GLN A 807 -29.61 -6.67 15.33
CA GLN A 807 -29.25 -5.48 14.58
C GLN A 807 -30.27 -4.39 14.92
N GLN A 808 -29.80 -3.27 15.49
CA GLN A 808 -30.60 -2.04 15.48
C GLN A 808 -30.92 -1.68 14.03
N GLN A 809 -32.16 -1.29 13.75
CA GLN A 809 -32.49 -0.75 12.43
C GLN A 809 -31.72 0.57 12.25
N ILE A 810 -30.93 0.66 11.18
CA ILE A 810 -30.18 1.88 10.83
C ILE A 810 -31.11 2.96 10.23
N ILE A 811 -32.40 2.83 10.49
CA ILE A 811 -33.50 3.67 10.04
C ILE A 811 -34.44 3.79 11.23
N SER A 812 -34.31 4.86 12.02
CA SER A 812 -35.52 5.53 12.48
C SER A 812 -36.25 6.04 11.23
N GLU A 813 -37.58 6.01 11.20
CA GLU A 813 -38.31 6.74 10.15
C GLU A 813 -37.76 8.18 10.06
N PRO A 814 -37.56 8.73 8.84
CA PRO A 814 -37.00 10.08 8.71
C PRO A 814 -37.91 11.07 9.45
N ASN A 815 -37.35 11.72 10.47
CA ASN A 815 -38.10 12.53 11.43
C ASN A 815 -38.80 13.72 10.75
N GLY A 816 -40.06 13.50 10.36
CA GLY A 816 -40.89 14.46 9.65
C GLY A 816 -40.61 14.54 8.15
N SER A 817 -41.63 15.00 7.42
CA SER A 817 -41.56 15.30 5.99
C SER A 817 -40.66 16.52 5.72
N LEU A 818 -39.36 16.29 5.53
CA LEU A 818 -38.42 17.31 5.01
C LEU A 818 -38.48 17.46 3.47
N LEU A 819 -39.31 16.66 2.80
CA LEU A 819 -39.86 16.97 1.48
C LEU A 819 -41.23 17.62 1.68
N THR A 820 -41.40 18.85 1.22
CA THR A 820 -42.71 19.53 1.22
C THR A 820 -43.66 18.89 0.20
N PRO A 821 -44.98 18.84 0.44
CA PRO A 821 -45.92 18.14 -0.46
C PRO A 821 -46.19 18.81 -1.83
N GLU A 822 -45.44 19.84 -2.22
CA GLU A 822 -45.76 20.68 -3.39
C GLU A 822 -45.11 20.23 -4.71
N LEU A 823 -44.36 19.12 -4.72
CA LEU A 823 -43.72 18.55 -5.92
C LEU A 823 -43.93 17.03 -6.01
N ALA A 824 -45.19 16.61 -6.11
CA ALA A 824 -45.65 15.24 -6.38
C ALA A 824 -46.57 15.20 -7.60
#